data_AF-A0A952B5Y3-F1
#
_entry.id   AF-A0A952B5Y3-F1
#
_cell.length_a   1.000
_cell.length_b   1.000
_cell.length_c   1.000
_cell.angle_alpha   90.00
_cell.angle_beta   90.00
_cell.angle_gamma   90.00
#
_symmetry.space_group_name_H-M   'P 1'
#
loop_
_entity.id
_entity.type
_entity.pdbx_description
1 polymer ?
#
loop_
_entity_poly.entity_id
_entity_poly.type
_entity_poly.pdbx_seq_one_letter_code
_entity_poly.pdbx_strand_id
1 'polypeptide(L)'
;MRRIKGFILTYILVAVGIIAAIVGGFFGFSELKTRADIEQRWSQAQAFAAEHEYGEAIEAANDLISIYPGRSQADLARFEITAWQKLLNEQTNRHQQIKNLLENSRAALSKQEFEKALKFVDEALGLEPEYGASLELQESIRGEIKSTHDTLVQKARKFEYQNNWEKAIELYEQALKQAPGEEVREGLASSWNNLYLDKGRNAERDEDYETAIKYYIKALNFKDLETTRLSLQSVKNLISDRKKFEELSGLAKQAQLGGDLNRAISLYLESQNYTKKSHRAKISVLQEFIIKAREVDSGYSGIFIVSRDNGVGYSSVRDAVNAAKERAVILVMPGVYRERVHVLKTVSISGIEKPENTIIEYSDGHVLKLSANGVFLKDITFRLTDVDGTEPNAVASSVIEVAEGSAKIVGCGIMGGHTGIKVASDTECNLHSNRIYDNFISGVSFEGNARGKVEDNKIYRNRINGILVRGKETKVIIENNQCEENRIGIAIAAGAGPTVADNFLTKNDYCGIYITGAGTNPVIINNRCNNNKNKGILISSGANPNVISNTCSNNKSSGIVADGKGVKGLIKNNECNNNRKSGILISNGAGPEVISNICNLNRWCGIFVTGDGNDATIDGNRCEQNESDGILLLDGASPTVINNICSRNSFRGIDIQGVGTNPRVENNRCENNKRNGIYICQGAKPIVSDNRCLQNGLCGIDIQGSGTKPKVDGNYCEGNTECGIYISKGAEPTVSNNKCDGNLKHGILIEGYGTDPIVSNNRCAGNKENGIFVTDSSGALVKGNNLIENLHRGIKIEGVNTKPTIERNRCEGNKENGIHISGGARPVVIKNICIRNNYSGIDIGGTGTSPIVENNRCEENIDSSGIYIYHGANPSVQGNICSQNDKHGISVGDFGTEPLIKNNRCERNKEGGILIYSKARPTVVKNYCFNNVEFGLGFTEDCKMPANNHWGKDNILEDNGIEDFIIVAIKSKNKSIE
;
A
#
# COMPACT_ATOMS: atom_id res chain seq x y z
N MET A 1 56.24 49.19 27.96
CA MET A 1 55.78 49.41 29.35
C MET A 1 55.48 48.04 29.96
N ARG A 2 55.63 47.74 31.25
CA ARG A 2 56.41 48.40 32.32
C ARG A 2 56.88 47.30 33.29
N ARG A 3 58.09 47.48 33.81
CA ARG A 3 58.69 46.86 35.00
C ARG A 3 57.74 46.80 36.20
N ILE A 4 58.03 45.89 37.14
CA ILE A 4 58.39 46.10 38.59
C ILE A 4 58.26 44.72 39.29
N LYS A 5 59.14 44.21 40.15
CA LYS A 5 60.26 44.78 40.94
C LYS A 5 61.35 43.71 41.20
N GLY A 6 62.54 44.14 41.64
CA GLY A 6 63.55 43.28 42.30
C GLY A 6 64.60 44.11 43.03
N PHE A 7 64.91 43.76 44.28
CA PHE A 7 65.97 44.27 45.19
C PHE A 7 66.15 43.18 46.28
N ILE A 8 67.31 42.67 46.74
CA ILE A 8 68.73 43.10 46.89
C ILE A 8 69.09 43.53 48.35
N LEU A 9 70.21 42.96 48.86
CA LEU A 9 71.05 43.32 50.04
C LEU A 9 70.72 42.86 51.49
N THR A 10 71.28 41.70 51.88
CA THR A 10 72.50 41.50 52.72
C THR A 10 72.86 42.43 53.92
N TYR A 11 72.98 41.81 55.13
CA TYR A 11 74.00 41.96 56.22
C TYR A 11 73.93 42.93 57.46
N ILE A 12 73.97 42.30 58.66
CA ILE A 12 74.87 42.49 59.85
C ILE A 12 74.56 43.41 61.08
N LEU A 13 75.11 42.96 62.23
CA LEU A 13 75.05 43.35 63.69
C LEU A 13 76.18 44.37 64.08
N VAL A 14 76.27 45.11 65.22
CA VAL A 14 76.11 44.92 66.70
C VAL A 14 77.23 44.05 67.34
N ALA A 15 78.13 44.43 68.29
CA ALA A 15 78.31 45.50 69.33
C ALA A 15 77.78 45.13 70.77
N VAL A 16 78.24 45.62 71.95
CA VAL A 16 79.00 46.84 72.42
C VAL A 16 79.76 46.57 73.77
N GLY A 17 80.91 47.24 74.06
CA GLY A 17 81.40 47.56 75.45
C GLY A 17 82.59 46.74 76.04
N ILE A 18 83.26 47.06 77.18
CA ILE A 18 83.14 48.14 78.22
C ILE A 18 84.51 48.48 78.93
N ILE A 19 84.91 49.78 78.94
CA ILE A 19 85.55 50.69 79.96
C ILE A 19 86.72 50.26 80.96
N ALA A 20 87.91 50.89 80.77
CA ALA A 20 88.89 51.58 81.70
C ALA A 20 89.48 50.92 83.01
N ALA A 21 90.60 51.37 83.66
CA ALA A 21 91.45 52.60 83.56
C ALA A 21 92.89 52.50 84.20
N ILE A 22 93.77 53.54 83.99
CA ILE A 22 94.94 54.03 84.82
C ILE A 22 96.31 53.27 84.74
N VAL A 23 97.55 53.83 84.66
CA VAL A 23 98.17 55.19 84.38
C VAL A 23 99.70 55.08 84.03
N GLY A 24 100.24 55.92 83.10
CA GLY A 24 101.67 56.43 82.99
C GLY A 24 102.85 55.47 82.63
N GLY A 25 104.05 55.89 82.14
CA GLY A 25 104.53 57.16 81.53
C GLY A 25 106.08 57.40 81.50
N PHE A 26 106.65 57.90 80.37
CA PHE A 26 107.90 58.73 80.17
C PHE A 26 109.38 58.18 80.14
N PHE A 27 110.07 58.42 78.99
CA PHE A 27 111.44 59.00 78.71
C PHE A 27 112.77 58.64 79.44
N GLY A 28 113.90 58.54 78.66
CA GLY A 28 115.07 59.47 78.86
C GLY A 28 116.57 59.02 78.75
N PHE A 29 117.34 59.68 77.86
CA PHE A 29 118.79 60.07 77.93
C PHE A 29 119.97 59.06 77.80
N SER A 30 121.24 59.57 77.82
CA SER A 30 122.38 59.10 77.01
C SER A 30 123.82 59.36 77.54
N GLU A 31 124.79 58.63 76.93
CA GLU A 31 126.23 58.95 76.68
C GLU A 31 127.38 58.37 77.56
N LEU A 32 128.50 58.10 76.88
CA LEU A 32 129.89 57.78 77.32
C LEU A 32 130.29 56.39 77.88
N LYS A 33 130.79 55.54 76.96
CA LYS A 33 132.01 54.69 77.04
C LYS A 33 132.24 53.87 78.32
N THR A 34 131.89 52.59 78.29
CA THR A 34 132.52 51.57 79.17
C THR A 34 132.78 50.26 78.44
N ARG A 35 133.42 49.30 79.13
CA ARG A 35 133.54 47.89 78.67
C ARG A 35 132.16 47.24 78.42
N ALA A 36 131.11 47.72 79.10
CA ALA A 36 129.76 47.20 78.97
C ALA A 36 129.14 47.48 77.59
N ASP A 37 129.53 48.55 76.86
CA ASP A 37 129.05 48.80 75.48
C ASP A 37 129.38 47.61 74.54
N ILE A 38 130.57 47.03 74.70
CA ILE A 38 131.07 45.92 73.87
C ILE A 38 130.41 44.61 74.30
N GLU A 39 130.31 44.36 75.61
CA GLU A 39 129.63 43.18 76.16
C GLU A 39 128.12 43.20 75.86
N GLN A 40 127.46 44.37 75.88
CA GLN A 40 126.05 44.54 75.50
C GLN A 40 125.83 44.30 74.01
N ARG A 41 126.60 44.95 73.12
CA ARG A 41 126.48 44.74 71.66
C ARG A 41 126.78 43.30 71.25
N TRP A 42 127.75 42.65 71.87
CA TRP A 42 128.04 41.24 71.62
C TRP A 42 126.92 40.32 72.14
N SER A 43 126.42 40.56 73.35
CA SER A 43 125.27 39.82 73.89
C SER A 43 123.99 40.04 73.08
N GLN A 44 123.83 41.20 72.42
CA GLN A 44 122.71 41.48 71.53
C GLN A 44 122.82 40.70 70.22
N ALA A 45 124.00 40.61 69.62
CA ALA A 45 124.23 39.72 68.46
C ALA A 45 123.98 38.24 68.80
N GLN A 46 124.38 37.79 70.00
CA GLN A 46 124.09 36.44 70.48
C GLN A 46 122.60 36.22 70.83
N ALA A 47 121.85 37.27 71.21
CA ALA A 47 120.41 37.18 71.45
C ALA A 47 119.63 36.93 70.14
N PHE A 48 119.89 37.72 69.09
CA PHE A 48 119.31 37.48 67.76
C PHE A 48 119.61 36.05 67.24
N ALA A 49 120.83 35.55 67.48
CA ALA A 49 121.20 34.17 67.12
C ALA A 49 120.41 33.10 67.91
N ALA A 50 120.10 33.36 69.18
CA ALA A 50 119.29 32.47 70.02
C ALA A 50 117.81 32.47 69.59
N GLU A 51 117.28 33.61 69.15
CA GLU A 51 115.92 33.75 68.59
C GLU A 51 115.84 33.30 67.11
N HIS A 52 116.92 32.73 66.57
CA HIS A 52 117.04 32.20 65.20
C HIS A 52 116.92 33.26 64.09
N GLU A 53 117.08 34.54 64.45
CA GLU A 53 117.13 35.69 63.54
C GLU A 53 118.55 35.87 62.99
N TYR A 54 119.04 34.82 62.32
CA TYR A 54 120.44 34.72 61.88
C TYR A 54 120.90 35.85 60.94
N GLY A 55 119.97 36.56 60.28
CA GLY A 55 120.29 37.77 59.52
C GLY A 55 120.76 38.92 60.42
N GLU A 56 119.92 39.35 61.37
CA GLU A 56 120.21 40.47 62.27
C GLU A 56 121.38 40.15 63.22
N ALA A 57 121.49 38.89 63.64
CA ALA A 57 122.64 38.40 64.41
C ALA A 57 123.98 38.64 63.69
N ILE A 58 124.05 38.30 62.40
CA ILE A 58 125.24 38.49 61.57
C ILE A 58 125.53 39.98 61.35
N GLU A 59 124.52 40.81 61.15
CA GLU A 59 124.69 42.26 60.97
C GLU A 59 125.24 42.91 62.25
N ALA A 60 124.63 42.64 63.42
CA ALA A 60 125.08 43.13 64.71
C ALA A 60 126.51 42.67 65.07
N ALA A 61 126.88 41.43 64.73
CA ALA A 61 128.23 40.92 64.93
C ALA A 61 129.27 41.56 64.00
N ASN A 62 128.91 41.84 62.73
CA ASN A 62 129.78 42.59 61.82
C ASN A 62 129.97 44.05 62.28
N ASP A 63 128.94 44.69 62.81
CA ASP A 63 129.03 46.05 63.35
C ASP A 63 129.98 46.11 64.56
N LEU A 64 129.93 45.12 65.47
CA LEU A 64 130.90 44.96 66.56
C LEU A 64 132.35 44.82 66.04
N ILE A 65 132.56 43.99 65.01
CA ILE A 65 133.88 43.76 64.39
C ILE A 65 134.42 45.03 63.75
N SER A 66 133.56 45.80 63.08
CA SER A 66 133.89 47.06 62.41
C SER A 66 134.41 48.10 63.39
N ILE A 67 133.75 48.25 64.55
CA ILE A 67 134.07 49.27 65.55
C ILE A 67 135.28 48.85 66.42
N TYR A 68 135.48 47.56 66.69
CA TYR A 68 136.50 47.06 67.62
C TYR A 68 137.41 45.94 67.07
N PRO A 69 138.07 46.12 65.91
CA PRO A 69 138.67 45.05 65.10
C PRO A 69 139.87 44.29 65.68
N GLY A 70 140.33 44.64 66.89
CA GLY A 70 141.51 44.07 67.56
C GLY A 70 141.28 43.77 69.05
N ARG A 71 140.10 43.24 69.40
CA ARG A 71 139.74 42.79 70.75
C ARG A 71 139.16 41.37 70.68
N SER A 72 139.41 40.56 71.70
CA SER A 72 139.07 39.13 71.74
C SER A 72 137.59 38.79 71.48
N GLN A 73 136.66 39.70 71.76
CA GLN A 73 135.23 39.53 71.44
C GLN A 73 134.95 39.67 69.92
N ALA A 74 135.69 40.51 69.20
CA ALA A 74 135.60 40.61 67.75
C ALA A 74 136.19 39.37 67.06
N ASP A 75 137.18 38.71 67.67
CA ASP A 75 137.73 37.44 67.17
C ASP A 75 136.73 36.29 67.34
N LEU A 76 136.00 36.22 68.47
CA LEU A 76 134.85 35.32 68.64
C LEU A 76 133.74 35.60 67.61
N ALA A 77 133.41 36.87 67.38
CA ALA A 77 132.36 37.27 66.45
C ALA A 77 132.62 36.76 65.02
N ARG A 78 133.87 36.79 64.55
CA ARG A 78 134.26 36.23 63.23
C ARG A 78 134.00 34.73 63.11
N PHE A 79 134.12 33.98 64.21
CA PHE A 79 133.89 32.54 64.22
C PHE A 79 132.38 32.22 64.19
N GLU A 80 131.61 32.83 65.09
CA GLU A 80 130.15 32.64 65.22
C GLU A 80 129.36 33.02 63.95
N ILE A 81 129.70 34.14 63.31
CA ILE A 81 129.08 34.57 62.04
C ILE A 81 129.07 33.42 61.01
N THR A 82 130.16 32.67 60.91
CA THR A 82 130.31 31.59 59.93
C THR A 82 129.33 30.44 60.19
N ALA A 83 128.95 30.20 61.44
CA ALA A 83 127.93 29.21 61.80
C ALA A 83 126.50 29.72 61.48
N TRP A 84 126.19 30.96 61.85
CA TRP A 84 124.87 31.57 61.65
C TRP A 84 124.55 31.71 60.14
N GLN A 85 125.56 32.02 59.32
CA GLN A 85 125.43 32.15 57.86
C GLN A 85 125.03 30.85 57.17
N LYS A 86 125.32 29.69 57.78
CA LYS A 86 124.84 28.39 57.29
C LYS A 86 123.36 28.18 57.58
N LEU A 87 122.92 28.50 58.80
CA LEU A 87 121.56 28.27 59.28
C LEU A 87 120.52 29.13 58.51
N LEU A 88 120.88 30.38 58.19
CA LEU A 88 120.05 31.29 57.37
C LEU A 88 119.75 30.72 55.97
N ASN A 89 120.72 30.04 55.35
CA ASN A 89 120.56 29.40 54.04
C ASN A 89 119.66 28.14 54.11
N GLU A 90 119.66 27.44 55.24
CA GLU A 90 118.80 26.26 55.46
C GLU A 90 117.33 26.67 55.71
N GLN A 91 117.08 27.77 56.44
CA GLN A 91 115.73 28.38 56.55
C GLN A 91 115.17 28.83 55.18
N THR A 92 115.95 29.59 54.42
CA THR A 92 115.50 30.24 53.17
C THR A 92 115.00 29.23 52.12
N ASN A 93 115.67 28.08 51.99
CA ASN A 93 115.25 27.03 51.05
C ASN A 93 113.92 26.37 51.44
N ARG A 94 113.61 26.23 52.73
CA ARG A 94 112.41 25.55 53.24
C ARG A 94 111.13 26.32 52.87
N HIS A 95 111.16 27.63 53.07
CA HIS A 95 110.04 28.53 52.82
C HIS A 95 109.63 28.56 51.33
N GLN A 96 110.60 28.43 50.42
CA GLN A 96 110.34 28.38 48.97
C GLN A 96 109.64 27.08 48.52
N GLN A 97 109.82 25.96 49.24
CA GLN A 97 109.15 24.69 48.91
C GLN A 97 107.66 24.71 49.29
N ILE A 98 107.31 25.24 50.46
CA ILE A 98 105.94 25.36 50.96
C ILE A 98 105.06 26.16 50.00
N LYS A 99 105.58 27.29 49.50
CA LYS A 99 104.88 28.17 48.57
C LYS A 99 104.42 27.46 47.28
N ASN A 100 105.25 26.58 46.73
CA ASN A 100 104.93 25.82 45.51
C ASN A 100 103.82 24.78 45.73
N LEU A 101 103.70 24.20 46.93
CA LEU A 101 102.65 23.21 47.24
C LEU A 101 101.26 23.85 47.34
N LEU A 102 101.16 25.05 47.91
CA LEU A 102 99.90 25.77 48.06
C LEU A 102 99.29 26.24 46.73
N GLU A 103 100.11 26.60 45.73
CA GLU A 103 99.61 26.92 44.39
C GLU A 103 99.00 25.68 43.70
N ASN A 104 99.61 24.49 43.87
CA ASN A 104 99.10 23.22 43.33
C ASN A 104 97.75 22.81 43.95
N SER A 105 97.56 23.00 45.26
CA SER A 105 96.27 22.75 45.92
C SER A 105 95.13 23.60 45.31
N ARG A 106 95.35 24.91 45.16
CA ARG A 106 94.37 25.86 44.58
C ARG A 106 94.02 25.51 43.12
N ALA A 107 94.98 24.98 42.36
CA ALA A 107 94.78 24.52 40.99
C ALA A 107 93.98 23.19 40.86
N ALA A 108 93.89 22.39 41.92
CA ALA A 108 93.04 21.20 41.97
C ALA A 108 91.61 21.53 42.44
N LEU A 109 91.46 22.45 43.41
CA LEU A 109 90.14 22.87 43.93
C LEU A 109 89.25 23.48 42.84
N SER A 110 89.81 24.35 41.99
CA SER A 110 89.09 24.97 40.87
C SER A 110 88.59 23.99 39.79
N LYS A 111 89.00 22.71 39.85
CA LYS A 111 88.53 21.61 39.00
C LYS A 111 87.57 20.65 39.72
N GLN A 112 87.20 20.96 40.97
CA GLN A 112 86.40 20.09 41.86
C GLN A 112 87.07 18.73 42.16
N GLU A 113 88.40 18.64 42.01
CA GLU A 113 89.22 17.46 42.37
C GLU A 113 89.52 17.46 43.89
N PHE A 114 88.47 17.46 44.73
CA PHE A 114 88.55 17.80 46.16
C PHE A 114 89.56 16.98 46.98
N GLU A 115 89.61 15.66 46.82
CA GLU A 115 90.59 14.79 47.53
C GLU A 115 92.04 15.16 47.22
N LYS A 116 92.31 15.53 45.96
CA LYS A 116 93.62 15.89 45.44
C LYS A 116 94.05 17.29 45.87
N ALA A 117 93.09 18.20 46.03
CA ALA A 117 93.33 19.53 46.59
C ALA A 117 93.78 19.46 48.06
N LEU A 118 93.13 18.60 48.87
CA LEU A 118 93.51 18.37 50.28
C LEU A 118 94.94 17.82 50.40
N LYS A 119 95.30 16.80 49.61
CA LYS A 119 96.63 16.15 49.70
C LYS A 119 97.81 17.13 49.58
N PHE A 120 97.71 18.12 48.70
CA PHE A 120 98.76 19.14 48.55
C PHE A 120 98.87 20.10 49.74
N VAL A 121 97.79 20.31 50.51
CA VAL A 121 97.85 21.10 51.76
C VAL A 121 98.51 20.29 52.86
N ASP A 122 98.17 19.01 52.97
CA ASP A 122 98.75 18.12 53.99
C ASP A 122 100.26 17.92 53.77
N GLU A 123 100.71 17.87 52.51
CA GLU A 123 102.15 17.87 52.16
C GLU A 123 102.85 19.20 52.51
N ALA A 124 102.17 20.35 52.42
CA ALA A 124 102.73 21.65 52.82
C ALA A 124 102.88 21.77 54.34
N LEU A 125 101.87 21.34 55.11
CA LEU A 125 101.91 21.27 56.57
C LEU A 125 102.99 20.30 57.08
N GLY A 126 103.35 19.28 56.30
CA GLY A 126 104.46 18.37 56.60
C GLY A 126 105.85 19.02 56.59
N LEU A 127 106.02 20.20 55.98
CA LEU A 127 107.29 20.95 55.96
C LEU A 127 107.39 21.99 57.08
N GLU A 128 106.27 22.62 57.45
CA GLU A 128 106.15 23.62 58.51
C GLU A 128 104.71 23.57 59.10
N PRO A 129 104.51 22.89 60.25
CA PRO A 129 103.16 22.54 60.74
C PRO A 129 102.22 23.69 61.09
N GLU A 130 102.76 24.88 61.39
CA GLU A 130 101.98 26.06 61.81
C GLU A 130 101.91 27.14 60.71
N TYR A 131 102.24 26.80 59.46
CA TYR A 131 102.18 27.73 58.33
C TYR A 131 100.73 28.13 58.00
N GLY A 132 100.26 29.25 58.56
CA GLY A 132 98.84 29.61 58.61
C GLY A 132 98.09 29.60 57.28
N ALA A 133 98.73 30.02 56.18
CA ALA A 133 98.12 30.02 54.84
C ALA A 133 97.85 28.60 54.28
N SER A 134 98.42 27.55 54.88
CA SER A 134 98.07 26.15 54.62
C SER A 134 96.80 25.75 55.37
N LEU A 135 96.68 26.11 56.65
CA LEU A 135 95.56 25.73 57.52
C LEU A 135 94.22 26.30 57.00
N GLU A 136 94.18 27.57 56.64
CA GLU A 136 92.97 28.23 56.08
C GLU A 136 92.45 27.51 54.81
N LEU A 137 93.36 27.01 53.97
CA LEU A 137 93.01 26.33 52.73
C LEU A 137 92.42 24.93 52.99
N GLN A 138 92.84 24.25 54.07
CA GLN A 138 92.33 22.93 54.43
C GLN A 138 90.85 22.98 54.87
N GLU A 139 90.46 24.00 55.65
CA GLU A 139 89.06 24.16 56.10
C GLU A 139 88.12 24.51 54.95
N SER A 140 88.54 25.43 54.07
CA SER A 140 87.74 25.86 52.92
C SER A 140 87.31 24.68 52.03
N ILE A 141 88.22 23.75 51.74
CA ILE A 141 87.94 22.58 50.88
C ILE A 141 86.90 21.65 51.55
N ARG A 142 86.98 21.47 52.88
CA ARG A 142 86.05 20.59 53.62
C ARG A 142 84.62 21.15 53.70
N GLY A 143 84.44 22.47 53.66
CA GLY A 143 83.12 23.10 53.64
C GLY A 143 82.33 22.87 52.35
N GLU A 144 83.00 22.92 51.20
CA GLU A 144 82.36 22.91 49.87
C GLU A 144 81.77 21.53 49.50
N ILE A 145 82.43 20.45 49.94
CA ILE A 145 81.98 19.05 49.75
C ILE A 145 80.57 18.85 50.33
N LYS A 146 80.31 19.34 51.55
CA LYS A 146 79.06 19.11 52.28
C LYS A 146 77.85 19.75 51.60
N SER A 147 78.00 20.99 51.12
CA SER A 147 76.96 21.76 50.44
C SER A 147 76.40 21.07 49.18
N THR A 148 77.27 20.33 48.49
CA THR A 148 76.94 19.65 47.23
C THR A 148 76.02 18.44 47.44
N HIS A 149 76.22 17.67 48.51
CA HIS A 149 75.45 16.47 48.80
C HIS A 149 73.98 16.77 49.12
N ASP A 150 73.72 17.67 50.07
CA ASP A 150 72.38 18.04 50.54
C ASP A 150 71.49 18.55 49.38
N THR A 151 72.11 19.23 48.42
CA THR A 151 71.47 19.77 47.20
C THR A 151 70.92 18.69 46.26
N LEU A 152 71.48 17.47 46.26
CA LEU A 152 70.97 16.35 45.45
C LEU A 152 69.75 15.69 46.10
N VAL A 153 69.78 15.45 47.41
CA VAL A 153 68.70 14.81 48.17
C VAL A 153 67.41 15.62 48.10
N GLN A 154 67.48 16.96 48.20
CA GLN A 154 66.32 17.83 48.05
C GLN A 154 65.69 17.79 46.63
N LYS A 155 66.50 17.57 45.58
CA LYS A 155 65.99 17.47 44.20
C LYS A 155 65.25 16.14 43.97
N ALA A 156 65.74 15.04 44.53
CA ALA A 156 65.10 13.72 44.42
C ALA A 156 63.67 13.75 45.01
N ARG A 157 63.53 14.21 46.26
CA ARG A 157 62.23 14.37 46.95
C ARG A 157 61.21 15.18 46.16
N LYS A 158 61.65 16.21 45.42
CA LYS A 158 60.78 17.05 44.60
C LYS A 158 60.12 16.29 43.45
N PHE A 159 60.77 15.26 42.90
CA PHE A 159 60.18 14.42 41.84
C PHE A 159 59.25 13.33 42.41
N GLU A 160 59.46 12.87 43.64
CA GLU A 160 58.50 11.99 44.34
C GLU A 160 57.15 12.68 44.54
N TYR A 161 57.14 13.93 45.01
CA TYR A 161 55.92 14.75 45.11
C TYR A 161 55.24 15.06 43.76
N GLN A 162 55.89 14.74 42.63
CA GLN A 162 55.34 14.87 41.28
C GLN A 162 54.95 13.50 40.68
N ASN A 163 54.99 12.42 41.46
CA ASN A 163 54.84 11.02 41.03
C ASN A 163 55.79 10.61 39.89
N ASN A 164 56.91 11.32 39.70
CA ASN A 164 57.90 11.03 38.66
C ASN A 164 58.99 10.11 39.24
N TRP A 165 58.57 8.90 39.59
CA TRP A 165 59.37 7.91 40.32
C TRP A 165 60.71 7.61 39.64
N GLU A 166 60.69 7.43 38.31
CA GLU A 166 61.88 7.10 37.50
C GLU A 166 62.96 8.19 37.60
N LYS A 167 62.58 9.47 37.74
CA LYS A 167 63.52 10.59 37.89
C LYS A 167 63.93 10.88 39.35
N ALA A 168 63.11 10.46 40.32
CA ALA A 168 63.51 10.49 41.73
C ALA A 168 64.60 9.44 42.02
N ILE A 169 64.44 8.23 41.48
CA ILE A 169 65.40 7.11 41.55
C ILE A 169 66.81 7.54 41.09
N GLU A 170 66.91 8.14 39.90
CA GLU A 170 68.18 8.60 39.30
C GLU A 170 68.97 9.55 40.22
N LEU A 171 68.27 10.46 40.91
CA LEU A 171 68.89 11.49 41.75
C LEU A 171 69.31 10.96 43.13
N TYR A 172 68.56 10.01 43.70
CA TYR A 172 68.99 9.33 44.93
C TYR A 172 70.24 8.48 44.69
N GLU A 173 70.35 7.78 43.56
CA GLU A 173 71.56 7.01 43.20
C GLU A 173 72.80 7.90 43.00
N GLN A 174 72.62 9.15 42.54
CA GLN A 174 73.70 10.13 42.45
C GLN A 174 74.14 10.65 43.83
N ALA A 175 73.19 10.97 44.72
CA ALA A 175 73.50 11.41 46.09
C ALA A 175 74.27 10.33 46.89
N LEU A 176 73.85 9.06 46.76
CA LEU A 176 74.44 7.92 47.47
C LEU A 176 75.93 7.69 47.15
N LYS A 177 76.40 8.14 45.97
CA LYS A 177 77.81 8.06 45.54
C LYS A 177 78.70 9.13 46.17
N GLN A 178 78.14 10.24 46.65
CA GLN A 178 78.91 11.32 47.29
C GLN A 178 79.03 11.11 48.81
N ALA A 179 77.94 10.68 49.46
CA ALA A 179 77.98 10.20 50.83
C ALA A 179 76.86 9.14 51.05
N PRO A 180 77.17 7.99 51.66
CA PRO A 180 76.15 6.97 51.94
C PRO A 180 75.33 7.34 53.19
N GLY A 181 74.06 7.71 52.99
CA GLY A 181 73.10 7.99 54.06
C GLY A 181 71.89 7.04 54.03
N GLU A 182 71.27 6.81 55.19
CA GLU A 182 70.10 5.93 55.34
C GLU A 182 68.85 6.53 54.67
N GLU A 183 68.63 7.84 54.86
CA GLU A 183 67.55 8.64 54.26
C GLU A 183 67.50 8.52 52.71
N VAL A 184 68.65 8.40 52.06
CA VAL A 184 68.78 8.25 50.60
C VAL A 184 68.35 6.85 50.13
N ARG A 185 68.55 5.82 50.97
CA ARG A 185 68.17 4.43 50.66
C ARG A 185 66.67 4.20 50.80
N GLU A 186 66.04 4.81 51.80
CA GLU A 186 64.58 4.71 51.99
C GLU A 186 63.78 5.35 50.85
N GLY A 187 64.17 6.55 50.40
CA GLY A 187 63.53 7.22 49.25
C GLY A 187 63.62 6.39 47.97
N LEU A 188 64.81 5.85 47.68
CA LEU A 188 65.05 4.98 46.52
C LEU A 188 64.12 3.74 46.52
N ALA A 189 63.98 3.05 47.66
CA ALA A 189 63.09 1.90 47.78
C ALA A 189 61.59 2.27 47.67
N SER A 190 61.20 3.42 48.25
CA SER A 190 59.83 3.93 48.20
C SER A 190 59.39 4.29 46.77
N SER A 191 60.26 4.95 46.00
CA SER A 191 60.00 5.27 44.60
C SER A 191 59.86 4.03 43.71
N TRP A 192 60.70 3.00 43.89
CA TRP A 192 60.59 1.75 43.13
C TRP A 192 59.29 0.99 43.38
N ASN A 193 58.79 0.96 44.62
CA ASN A 193 57.53 0.30 44.97
C ASN A 193 56.32 0.93 44.26
N ASN A 194 56.18 2.27 44.31
CA ASN A 194 55.04 2.98 43.72
C ASN A 194 55.01 2.86 42.19
N LEU A 195 56.17 2.89 41.53
CA LEU A 195 56.27 2.73 40.07
C LEU A 195 55.67 1.41 39.56
N TYR A 196 55.89 0.30 40.28
CA TYR A 196 55.33 -0.99 39.90
C TYR A 196 53.86 -1.15 40.31
N LEU A 197 53.41 -0.48 41.38
CA LEU A 197 52.01 -0.40 41.77
C LEU A 197 51.15 0.23 40.67
N ASP A 198 51.58 1.37 40.11
CA ASP A 198 50.83 2.05 39.05
C ASP A 198 50.90 1.30 37.70
N LYS A 199 52.02 0.63 37.40
CA LYS A 199 52.11 -0.26 36.22
C LYS A 199 51.18 -1.49 36.35
N GLY A 200 50.96 -2.00 37.56
CA GLY A 200 49.96 -3.03 37.84
C GLY A 200 48.51 -2.56 37.67
N ARG A 201 48.17 -1.37 38.20
CA ARG A 201 46.82 -0.78 38.11
C ARG A 201 46.38 -0.47 36.67
N ASN A 202 47.31 -0.03 35.83
CA ASN A 202 47.00 0.20 34.42
C ASN A 202 46.68 -1.12 33.70
N ALA A 203 47.49 -2.17 33.90
CA ALA A 203 47.22 -3.50 33.34
C ALA A 203 45.89 -4.11 33.84
N GLU A 204 45.50 -3.86 35.09
CA GLU A 204 44.19 -4.28 35.63
C GLU A 204 43.01 -3.55 34.97
N ARG A 205 43.12 -2.24 34.70
CA ARG A 205 42.10 -1.48 33.96
C ARG A 205 41.98 -1.95 32.51
N ASP A 206 43.10 -2.33 31.90
CA ASP A 206 43.19 -2.72 30.50
C ASP A 206 42.92 -4.25 30.31
N GLU A 207 42.39 -4.91 31.35
CA GLU A 207 42.03 -6.34 31.48
C GLU A 207 43.17 -7.38 31.28
N ASP A 208 44.44 -6.97 31.25
CA ASP A 208 45.61 -7.88 31.32
C ASP A 208 45.95 -8.23 32.79
N TYR A 209 45.11 -9.11 33.34
CA TYR A 209 45.20 -9.56 34.72
C TYR A 209 46.48 -10.36 35.03
N GLU A 210 47.10 -11.01 34.03
CA GLU A 210 48.39 -11.69 34.24
C GLU A 210 49.55 -10.71 34.40
N THR A 211 49.59 -9.66 33.57
CA THR A 211 50.60 -8.60 33.67
C THR A 211 50.38 -7.75 34.93
N ALA A 212 49.13 -7.50 35.33
CA ALA A 212 48.80 -6.88 36.61
C ALA A 212 49.37 -7.68 37.79
N ILE A 213 49.16 -9.01 37.84
CA ILE A 213 49.75 -9.91 38.85
C ILE A 213 51.28 -9.81 38.86
N LYS A 214 51.92 -9.85 37.68
CA LYS A 214 53.40 -9.77 37.55
C LYS A 214 53.95 -8.44 38.10
N TYR A 215 53.25 -7.32 37.93
CA TYR A 215 53.67 -6.02 38.47
C TYR A 215 53.34 -5.83 39.96
N TYR A 216 52.18 -6.29 40.44
CA TYR A 216 51.87 -6.25 41.88
C TYR A 216 52.83 -7.11 42.72
N ILE A 217 53.24 -8.28 42.21
CA ILE A 217 54.30 -9.09 42.85
C ILE A 217 55.65 -8.35 42.85
N LYS A 218 56.02 -7.67 41.75
CA LYS A 218 57.25 -6.85 41.72
C LYS A 218 57.22 -5.70 42.72
N ALA A 219 56.08 -5.02 42.90
CA ALA A 219 55.95 -3.94 43.87
C ALA A 219 56.18 -4.44 45.32
N LEU A 220 55.56 -5.56 45.69
CA LEU A 220 55.69 -6.18 47.03
C LEU A 220 57.14 -6.49 47.42
N ASN A 221 58.01 -6.80 46.45
CA ASN A 221 59.44 -7.07 46.70
C ASN A 221 60.25 -5.82 47.14
N PHE A 222 59.76 -4.61 46.88
CA PHE A 222 60.42 -3.37 47.33
C PHE A 222 59.84 -2.82 48.63
N LYS A 223 58.52 -2.97 48.84
CA LYS A 223 57.84 -2.60 50.09
C LYS A 223 56.53 -3.37 50.21
N ASP A 224 56.37 -4.11 51.29
CA ASP A 224 55.18 -4.91 51.55
C ASP A 224 54.04 -4.00 52.04
N LEU A 225 53.10 -3.67 51.16
CA LEU A 225 51.94 -2.83 51.45
C LEU A 225 50.65 -3.64 51.35
N GLU A 226 49.79 -3.51 52.36
CA GLU A 226 48.50 -4.20 52.45
C GLU A 226 47.60 -3.90 51.24
N THR A 227 47.60 -2.66 50.75
CA THR A 227 46.87 -2.24 49.55
C THR A 227 47.29 -3.05 48.31
N THR A 228 48.57 -3.36 48.15
CA THR A 228 49.08 -4.20 47.06
C THR A 228 48.68 -5.67 47.21
N ARG A 229 48.64 -6.20 48.45
CA ARG A 229 48.08 -7.53 48.72
C ARG A 229 46.59 -7.61 48.37
N LEU A 230 45.80 -6.60 48.73
CA LEU A 230 44.36 -6.55 48.45
C LEU A 230 44.07 -6.48 46.94
N SER A 231 44.79 -5.64 46.18
CA SER A 231 44.71 -5.64 44.71
C SER A 231 45.10 -7.00 44.11
N LEU A 232 46.20 -7.60 44.56
CA LEU A 232 46.65 -8.91 44.09
C LEU A 232 45.63 -10.03 44.36
N GLN A 233 44.93 -9.99 45.50
CA GLN A 233 43.90 -10.99 45.83
C GLN A 233 42.59 -10.74 45.06
N SER A 234 42.20 -9.48 44.86
CA SER A 234 41.05 -9.10 44.03
C SER A 234 41.18 -9.66 42.60
N VAL A 235 42.32 -9.42 41.96
CA VAL A 235 42.59 -9.90 40.59
C VAL A 235 42.60 -11.44 40.50
N LYS A 236 43.13 -12.13 41.50
CA LYS A 236 43.08 -13.61 41.56
C LYS A 236 41.65 -14.15 41.63
N ASN A 237 40.78 -13.56 42.45
CA ASN A 237 39.38 -13.97 42.57
C ASN A 237 38.64 -13.78 41.23
N LEU A 238 38.83 -12.62 40.57
CA LEU A 238 38.21 -12.31 39.28
C LEU A 238 38.57 -13.31 38.16
N ILE A 239 39.82 -13.81 38.14
CA ILE A 239 40.23 -14.88 37.21
C ILE A 239 39.49 -16.20 37.51
N SER A 240 39.25 -16.50 38.78
CA SER A 240 38.57 -17.75 39.17
C SER A 240 37.09 -17.74 38.82
N ASP A 241 36.39 -16.63 39.08
CA ASP A 241 34.96 -16.48 38.71
C ASP A 241 34.77 -16.52 37.19
N ARG A 242 35.67 -15.86 36.44
CA ARG A 242 35.65 -15.89 34.96
C ARG A 242 35.73 -17.31 34.41
N LYS A 243 36.67 -18.13 34.90
CA LYS A 243 36.81 -19.53 34.45
C LYS A 243 35.55 -20.36 34.74
N LYS A 244 34.94 -20.18 35.92
CA LYS A 244 33.72 -20.91 36.30
C LYS A 244 32.48 -20.47 35.50
N PHE A 245 32.41 -19.18 35.12
CA PHE A 245 31.41 -18.68 34.17
C PHE A 245 31.58 -19.30 32.77
N GLU A 246 32.82 -19.33 32.25
CA GLU A 246 33.14 -19.90 30.93
C GLU A 246 32.80 -21.42 30.88
N GLU A 247 33.09 -22.17 31.94
CA GLU A 247 32.73 -23.60 32.09
C GLU A 247 31.21 -23.84 32.11
N LEU A 248 30.49 -23.20 33.04
CA LEU A 248 29.04 -23.39 33.19
C LEU A 248 28.27 -22.94 31.94
N SER A 249 28.69 -21.85 31.30
CA SER A 249 28.11 -21.39 30.04
C SER A 249 28.38 -22.36 28.87
N GLY A 250 29.53 -23.05 28.87
CA GLY A 250 29.85 -24.09 27.91
C GLY A 250 28.94 -25.33 28.06
N LEU A 251 28.77 -25.81 29.29
CA LEU A 251 27.88 -26.93 29.61
C LEU A 251 26.40 -26.60 29.32
N ALA A 252 25.96 -25.38 29.64
CA ALA A 252 24.60 -24.92 29.33
C ALA A 252 24.34 -24.91 27.82
N LYS A 253 25.33 -24.45 27.02
CA LYS A 253 25.26 -24.47 25.56
C LYS A 253 25.24 -25.89 24.99
N GLN A 254 26.00 -26.83 25.56
CA GLN A 254 25.93 -28.25 25.16
C GLN A 254 24.55 -28.86 25.45
N ALA A 255 23.97 -28.62 26.62
CA ALA A 255 22.61 -29.09 26.95
C ALA A 255 21.56 -28.50 26.01
N GLN A 256 21.68 -27.21 25.66
CA GLN A 256 20.81 -26.54 24.69
C GLN A 256 20.91 -27.16 23.28
N LEU A 257 22.14 -27.42 22.79
CA LEU A 257 22.38 -28.07 21.49
C LEU A 257 21.86 -29.53 21.46
N GLY A 258 21.81 -30.20 22.62
CA GLY A 258 21.22 -31.54 22.78
C GLY A 258 19.69 -31.55 22.93
N GLY A 259 19.04 -30.40 23.07
CA GLY A 259 17.59 -30.26 23.30
C GLY A 259 17.14 -30.45 24.77
N ASP A 260 18.06 -30.65 25.71
CA ASP A 260 17.77 -30.76 27.15
C ASP A 260 17.65 -29.35 27.77
N LEU A 261 16.49 -28.72 27.51
CA LEU A 261 16.24 -27.35 27.93
C LEU A 261 16.22 -27.20 29.46
N ASN A 262 15.77 -28.21 30.22
CA ASN A 262 15.74 -28.14 31.68
C ASN A 262 17.15 -28.13 32.28
N ARG A 263 18.08 -28.93 31.75
CA ARG A 263 19.49 -28.90 32.15
C ARG A 263 20.21 -27.63 31.67
N ALA A 264 19.88 -27.14 30.47
CA ALA A 264 20.38 -25.84 30.00
C ALA A 264 19.92 -24.70 30.93
N ILE A 265 18.66 -24.72 31.39
CA ILE A 265 18.11 -23.76 32.36
C ILE A 265 18.89 -23.77 33.67
N SER A 266 19.12 -24.93 34.30
CA SER A 266 19.82 -24.99 35.59
C SER A 266 21.25 -24.44 35.48
N LEU A 267 21.97 -24.77 34.41
CA LEU A 267 23.35 -24.33 34.19
C LEU A 267 23.43 -22.84 33.83
N TYR A 268 22.49 -22.31 33.03
CA TYR A 268 22.41 -20.88 32.77
C TYR A 268 22.04 -20.08 34.02
N LEU A 269 21.15 -20.60 34.88
CA LEU A 269 20.83 -19.97 36.17
C LEU A 269 22.05 -19.96 37.11
N GLU A 270 22.77 -21.07 37.22
CA GLU A 270 23.96 -21.15 38.08
C GLU A 270 25.06 -20.16 37.62
N SER A 271 25.28 -20.04 36.30
CA SER A 271 26.28 -19.13 35.74
C SER A 271 26.01 -17.63 36.01
N GLN A 272 24.77 -17.21 36.31
CA GLN A 272 24.45 -15.80 36.62
C GLN A 272 25.18 -15.25 37.86
N ASN A 273 25.61 -16.14 38.75
CA ASN A 273 26.28 -15.78 39.99
C ASN A 273 27.73 -15.32 39.77
N TYR A 274 28.36 -15.69 38.64
CA TYR A 274 29.79 -15.51 38.37
C TYR A 274 30.08 -14.46 37.28
N THR A 275 29.17 -13.51 37.01
CA THR A 275 29.31 -12.58 35.86
C THR A 275 28.77 -11.15 36.08
N LYS A 276 29.36 -10.20 35.35
CA LYS A 276 29.05 -8.75 35.40
C LYS A 276 27.61 -8.46 34.90
N LYS A 277 27.06 -7.30 35.31
CA LYS A 277 25.65 -6.87 35.14
C LYS A 277 25.09 -6.96 33.71
N SER A 278 25.93 -6.82 32.68
CA SER A 278 25.58 -6.92 31.26
C SER A 278 25.15 -8.32 30.80
N HIS A 279 25.71 -9.40 31.38
CA HIS A 279 25.33 -10.77 31.02
C HIS A 279 24.00 -11.19 31.65
N ARG A 280 23.63 -10.62 32.81
CA ARG A 280 22.32 -10.88 33.43
C ARG A 280 21.16 -10.44 32.54
N ALA A 281 21.31 -9.34 31.80
CA ALA A 281 20.31 -8.92 30.81
C ALA A 281 20.08 -9.98 29.72
N LYS A 282 21.16 -10.53 29.14
CA LYS A 282 21.07 -11.59 28.12
C LYS A 282 20.34 -12.84 28.62
N ILE A 283 20.52 -13.23 29.87
CA ILE A 283 19.88 -14.43 30.44
C ILE A 283 18.44 -14.12 30.91
N SER A 284 18.14 -12.91 31.35
CA SER A 284 16.76 -12.45 31.62
C SER A 284 15.88 -12.48 30.36
N VAL A 285 16.46 -12.12 29.21
CA VAL A 285 15.81 -12.26 27.89
C VAL A 285 15.49 -13.73 27.58
N LEU A 286 16.40 -14.67 27.87
CA LEU A 286 16.11 -16.11 27.73
C LEU A 286 14.95 -16.55 28.63
N GLN A 287 14.89 -16.07 29.88
CA GLN A 287 13.85 -16.48 30.84
C GLN A 287 12.45 -16.14 30.33
N GLU A 288 12.25 -14.94 29.79
CA GLU A 288 10.95 -14.52 29.23
C GLU A 288 10.53 -15.34 28.00
N PHE A 289 11.47 -15.65 27.10
CA PHE A 289 11.18 -16.49 25.93
C PHE A 289 11.00 -17.97 26.27
N ILE A 290 11.62 -18.48 27.34
CA ILE A 290 11.40 -19.84 27.84
C ILE A 290 10.01 -20.00 28.49
N ILE A 291 9.41 -18.91 29.01
CA ILE A 291 8.01 -18.93 29.46
C ILE A 291 7.07 -19.12 28.28
N LYS A 292 7.20 -18.31 27.21
CA LYS A 292 6.44 -18.51 25.95
C LYS A 292 6.66 -19.91 25.35
N ALA A 293 7.87 -20.44 25.44
CA ALA A 293 8.20 -21.79 24.97
C ALA A 293 7.53 -22.92 25.78
N ARG A 294 7.04 -22.64 26.99
CA ARG A 294 6.27 -23.58 27.83
C ARG A 294 4.75 -23.51 27.61
N GLU A 295 4.26 -22.51 26.89
CA GLU A 295 2.86 -22.43 26.44
C GLU A 295 2.61 -23.30 25.19
N VAL A 296 3.66 -23.92 24.66
CA VAL A 296 3.68 -24.77 23.46
C VAL A 296 3.67 -26.25 23.89
N ASP A 297 2.78 -27.04 23.27
CA ASP A 297 2.29 -28.34 23.76
C ASP A 297 3.37 -29.40 24.13
N SER A 298 2.98 -30.31 25.02
CA SER A 298 3.70 -31.50 25.49
C SER A 298 4.18 -32.50 24.43
N GLY A 299 3.79 -32.34 23.16
CA GLY A 299 4.04 -33.30 22.07
C GLY A 299 5.31 -33.09 21.22
N TYR A 300 6.12 -32.06 21.49
CA TYR A 300 7.33 -31.75 20.69
C TYR A 300 8.60 -32.46 21.20
N SER A 301 9.52 -32.78 20.29
CA SER A 301 10.73 -33.56 20.57
C SER A 301 11.93 -32.74 21.09
N GLY A 302 11.78 -31.43 21.24
CA GLY A 302 12.84 -30.50 21.65
C GLY A 302 12.62 -29.09 21.12
N ILE A 303 13.24 -28.10 21.78
CA ILE A 303 13.14 -26.68 21.42
C ILE A 303 14.54 -26.13 21.12
N PHE A 304 14.70 -25.60 19.92
CA PHE A 304 15.93 -25.04 19.36
C PHE A 304 15.78 -23.52 19.28
N ILE A 305 16.82 -22.77 19.64
CA ILE A 305 16.81 -21.30 19.57
C ILE A 305 17.83 -20.85 18.52
N VAL A 306 17.44 -19.89 17.68
CA VAL A 306 18.31 -19.25 16.69
C VAL A 306 18.50 -17.79 17.05
N SER A 307 19.76 -17.35 17.21
CA SER A 307 20.10 -15.95 17.51
C SER A 307 21.45 -15.57 16.92
N ARG A 308 21.48 -14.50 16.13
CA ARG A 308 22.70 -14.02 15.45
C ARG A 308 23.72 -13.41 16.42
N ASP A 309 23.28 -12.51 17.29
CA ASP A 309 24.19 -11.58 18.00
C ASP A 309 24.41 -11.90 19.49
N ASN A 310 23.65 -12.85 20.05
CA ASN A 310 23.66 -13.14 21.49
C ASN A 310 24.57 -14.31 21.92
N GLY A 311 25.02 -15.14 20.99
CA GLY A 311 25.88 -16.31 21.24
C GLY A 311 25.17 -17.55 21.81
N VAL A 312 23.85 -17.45 22.01
CA VAL A 312 22.95 -18.50 22.51
C VAL A 312 22.37 -19.30 21.35
N GLY A 313 22.29 -20.63 21.49
CA GLY A 313 21.73 -21.52 20.47
C GLY A 313 22.54 -21.52 19.16
N TYR A 314 21.82 -21.56 18.05
CA TYR A 314 22.36 -21.60 16.68
C TYR A 314 22.44 -20.19 16.09
N SER A 315 23.45 -19.92 15.27
CA SER A 315 23.58 -18.67 14.50
C SER A 315 22.86 -18.72 13.14
N SER A 316 22.30 -19.88 12.77
CA SER A 316 21.62 -20.16 11.51
C SER A 316 20.34 -20.96 11.74
N VAL A 317 19.27 -20.61 11.00
CA VAL A 317 18.00 -21.34 10.97
C VAL A 317 18.18 -22.69 10.26
N ARG A 318 18.96 -22.75 9.17
CA ARG A 318 19.33 -23.98 8.47
C ARG A 318 20.01 -24.98 9.41
N ASP A 319 20.97 -24.54 10.21
CA ASP A 319 21.71 -25.44 11.10
C ASP A 319 20.82 -25.97 12.24
N ALA A 320 19.90 -25.14 12.76
CA ALA A 320 18.88 -25.58 13.69
C ALA A 320 17.91 -26.60 13.06
N VAL A 321 17.43 -26.37 11.83
CA VAL A 321 16.60 -27.32 11.06
C VAL A 321 17.36 -28.63 10.82
N ASN A 322 18.65 -28.57 10.48
CA ASN A 322 19.48 -29.74 10.25
C ASN A 322 19.66 -30.58 11.52
N ALA A 323 19.91 -29.95 12.67
CA ALA A 323 20.09 -30.63 13.96
C ALA A 323 18.78 -31.09 14.62
N ALA A 324 17.65 -30.44 14.32
CA ALA A 324 16.34 -30.76 14.86
C ALA A 324 15.90 -32.23 14.64
N LYS A 325 15.12 -32.77 15.57
CA LYS A 325 14.43 -34.05 15.42
C LYS A 325 13.01 -33.84 14.86
N GLU A 326 12.37 -34.94 14.46
CA GLU A 326 10.95 -34.95 14.09
C GLU A 326 10.08 -34.39 15.20
N ARG A 327 9.21 -33.43 14.86
CA ARG A 327 8.38 -32.61 15.76
C ARG A 327 9.18 -31.73 16.72
N ALA A 328 10.29 -31.13 16.30
CA ALA A 328 10.95 -30.07 17.08
C ALA A 328 10.34 -28.68 16.82
N VAL A 329 10.55 -27.75 17.77
CA VAL A 329 10.23 -26.32 17.62
C VAL A 329 11.51 -25.53 17.46
N ILE A 330 11.55 -24.58 16.53
CA ILE A 330 12.69 -23.71 16.24
C ILE A 330 12.23 -22.26 16.44
N LEU A 331 12.70 -21.63 17.51
CA LEU A 331 12.39 -20.25 17.87
C LEU A 331 13.46 -19.31 17.30
N VAL A 332 13.06 -18.42 16.40
CA VAL A 332 13.96 -17.49 15.71
C VAL A 332 13.83 -16.11 16.36
N MET A 333 14.92 -15.65 16.99
CA MET A 333 15.00 -14.32 17.60
C MET A 333 14.97 -13.21 16.54
N PRO A 334 14.50 -11.98 16.87
CA PRO A 334 14.64 -10.81 16.02
C PRO A 334 16.02 -10.65 15.40
N GLY A 335 16.05 -10.22 14.14
CA GLY A 335 17.27 -10.13 13.34
C GLY A 335 17.04 -10.46 11.86
N VAL A 336 18.11 -10.33 11.07
CA VAL A 336 18.12 -10.64 9.64
C VAL A 336 19.06 -11.82 9.38
N TYR A 337 18.50 -12.92 8.88
CA TYR A 337 19.16 -14.19 8.63
C TYR A 337 19.31 -14.39 7.11
N ARG A 338 20.54 -14.47 6.61
CA ARG A 338 20.84 -14.51 5.16
C ARG A 338 21.09 -15.93 4.70
N GLU A 339 20.02 -16.70 4.56
CA GLU A 339 20.12 -18.14 4.30
C GLU A 339 18.89 -18.76 3.62
N ARG A 340 19.18 -19.63 2.64
CA ARG A 340 18.26 -20.65 2.13
C ARG A 340 18.12 -21.81 3.11
N VAL A 341 16.90 -22.30 3.33
CA VAL A 341 16.58 -23.39 4.27
C VAL A 341 15.80 -24.50 3.53
N HIS A 342 16.16 -25.76 3.79
CA HIS A 342 15.45 -26.94 3.29
C HIS A 342 14.90 -27.72 4.48
N VAL A 343 13.60 -27.99 4.49
CA VAL A 343 12.90 -28.66 5.59
C VAL A 343 12.46 -30.05 5.13
N LEU A 344 13.17 -31.08 5.59
CA LEU A 344 13.00 -32.50 5.22
C LEU A 344 12.42 -33.36 6.36
N LYS A 345 11.78 -32.70 7.35
CA LYS A 345 11.30 -33.28 8.62
C LYS A 345 10.14 -32.44 9.18
N THR A 346 9.24 -33.00 9.98
CA THR A 346 8.19 -32.21 10.66
C THR A 346 8.84 -31.30 11.70
N VAL A 347 8.76 -29.98 11.51
CA VAL A 347 9.20 -28.97 12.50
C VAL A 347 8.27 -27.78 12.53
N SER A 348 8.21 -27.10 13.67
CA SER A 348 7.74 -25.72 13.73
C SER A 348 8.91 -24.75 13.65
N ILE A 349 8.77 -23.67 12.88
CA ILE A 349 9.71 -22.54 12.83
C ILE A 349 8.90 -21.28 13.15
N SER A 350 9.14 -20.68 14.31
CA SER A 350 8.35 -19.56 14.84
C SER A 350 9.22 -18.36 15.17
N GLY A 351 8.76 -17.17 14.80
CA GLY A 351 9.16 -15.93 15.45
C GLY A 351 8.62 -15.88 16.89
N ILE A 352 9.18 -14.96 17.68
CA ILE A 352 8.85 -14.75 19.11
C ILE A 352 8.25 -13.35 19.41
N GLU A 353 8.18 -12.53 18.36
CA GLU A 353 7.69 -11.15 18.31
C GLU A 353 6.88 -10.96 17.00
N LYS A 354 6.67 -9.72 16.56
CA LYS A 354 6.04 -9.44 15.26
C LYS A 354 6.91 -9.93 14.09
N PRO A 355 6.33 -10.40 12.98
CA PRO A 355 7.08 -10.93 11.84
C PRO A 355 8.01 -9.91 11.19
N GLU A 356 7.70 -8.61 11.24
CA GLU A 356 8.60 -7.56 10.73
C GLU A 356 9.95 -7.47 11.47
N ASN A 357 10.07 -8.01 12.68
CA ASN A 357 11.31 -8.01 13.46
C ASN A 357 12.23 -9.21 13.15
N THR A 358 11.68 -10.29 12.56
CA THR A 358 12.40 -11.54 12.30
C THR A 358 12.36 -11.84 10.80
N ILE A 359 13.46 -11.56 10.10
CA ILE A 359 13.55 -11.64 8.64
C ILE A 359 14.50 -12.77 8.23
N ILE A 360 14.01 -13.73 7.45
CA ILE A 360 14.85 -14.71 6.74
C ILE A 360 14.87 -14.30 5.25
N GLU A 361 16.05 -14.02 4.73
CA GLU A 361 16.23 -13.50 3.37
C GLU A 361 17.30 -14.24 2.56
N TYR A 362 17.14 -14.26 1.24
CA TYR A 362 18.12 -14.85 0.33
C TYR A 362 18.06 -14.17 -1.05
N SER A 363 19.10 -14.36 -1.87
CA SER A 363 19.22 -13.71 -3.18
C SER A 363 18.82 -14.59 -4.37
N ASP A 364 19.22 -15.87 -4.36
CA ASP A 364 19.09 -16.79 -5.50
C ASP A 364 18.27 -18.05 -5.17
N GLY A 365 17.30 -18.39 -6.02
CA GLY A 365 16.39 -19.49 -5.77
C GLY A 365 15.34 -19.17 -4.70
N HIS A 366 14.91 -20.18 -3.95
CA HIS A 366 13.92 -20.04 -2.87
C HIS A 366 14.56 -19.70 -1.52
N VAL A 367 13.82 -19.03 -0.62
CA VAL A 367 14.24 -18.88 0.79
C VAL A 367 13.99 -20.19 1.53
N LEU A 368 12.76 -20.70 1.52
CA LEU A 368 12.39 -21.98 2.11
C LEU A 368 11.89 -22.97 1.04
N LYS A 369 12.29 -24.23 1.15
CA LYS A 369 11.61 -25.37 0.50
C LYS A 369 11.24 -26.42 1.54
N LEU A 370 9.99 -26.84 1.50
CA LEU A 370 9.39 -27.81 2.42
C LEU A 370 9.13 -29.10 1.64
N SER A 371 9.72 -30.20 2.10
CA SER A 371 9.48 -31.56 1.60
C SER A 371 9.22 -32.49 2.79
N ALA A 372 8.16 -32.19 3.55
CA ALA A 372 7.81 -32.88 4.79
C ALA A 372 6.34 -32.63 5.18
N ASN A 373 5.78 -33.54 5.99
CA ASN A 373 4.43 -33.39 6.53
C ASN A 373 4.41 -32.53 7.81
N GLY A 374 3.33 -31.77 8.02
CA GLY A 374 3.06 -31.04 9.27
C GLY A 374 4.02 -29.89 9.59
N VAL A 375 4.72 -29.32 8.60
CA VAL A 375 5.64 -28.19 8.85
C VAL A 375 4.84 -26.94 9.25
N PHE A 376 5.18 -26.29 10.36
CA PHE A 376 4.44 -25.14 10.88
C PHE A 376 5.29 -23.87 10.95
N LEU A 377 5.10 -22.95 10.01
CA LEU A 377 5.77 -21.65 9.96
C LEU A 377 4.90 -20.58 10.65
N LYS A 378 5.47 -19.78 11.55
CA LYS A 378 4.73 -18.76 12.31
C LYS A 378 5.52 -17.47 12.52
N ASP A 379 4.86 -16.31 12.43
CA ASP A 379 5.35 -14.99 12.83
C ASP A 379 6.77 -14.62 12.33
N ILE A 380 7.10 -14.97 11.08
CA ILE A 380 8.39 -14.63 10.43
C ILE A 380 8.14 -13.91 9.11
N THR A 381 9.02 -12.96 8.75
CA THR A 381 9.08 -12.40 7.39
C THR A 381 10.08 -13.19 6.55
N PHE A 382 9.65 -13.64 5.38
CA PHE A 382 10.48 -14.28 4.36
C PHE A 382 10.56 -13.36 3.13
N ARG A 383 11.77 -13.12 2.59
CA ARG A 383 11.92 -12.30 1.37
C ARG A 383 13.07 -12.71 0.46
N LEU A 384 12.91 -12.50 -0.84
CA LEU A 384 14.04 -12.47 -1.78
C LEU A 384 14.54 -11.04 -1.98
N THR A 385 15.85 -10.85 -2.11
CA THR A 385 16.50 -9.52 -2.10
C THR A 385 16.97 -9.01 -3.46
N ASP A 386 17.42 -9.89 -4.35
CA ASP A 386 18.20 -9.51 -5.54
C ASP A 386 17.36 -9.49 -6.82
N VAL A 387 16.02 -9.44 -6.69
CA VAL A 387 15.09 -9.33 -7.83
C VAL A 387 14.96 -7.86 -8.23
N ASP A 388 16.03 -7.30 -8.79
CA ASP A 388 16.03 -5.96 -9.38
C ASP A 388 14.94 -5.87 -10.46
N GLY A 389 14.08 -4.85 -10.34
CA GLY A 389 12.78 -4.80 -11.04
C GLY A 389 12.81 -4.57 -12.55
N THR A 390 13.95 -4.77 -13.20
CA THR A 390 14.24 -4.45 -14.61
C THR A 390 14.17 -5.66 -15.54
N GLU A 391 14.53 -6.87 -15.11
CA GLU A 391 14.61 -8.05 -15.99
C GLU A 391 13.67 -9.20 -15.60
N PRO A 392 12.78 -9.66 -16.53
CA PRO A 392 11.90 -10.82 -16.29
C PRO A 392 12.59 -12.18 -16.14
N ASN A 393 13.92 -12.26 -16.31
CA ASN A 393 14.68 -13.51 -16.37
C ASN A 393 15.44 -13.84 -15.08
N ALA A 394 15.33 -13.02 -14.02
CA ALA A 394 15.90 -13.31 -12.71
C ALA A 394 15.20 -14.52 -12.06
N VAL A 395 15.80 -15.71 -12.27
CA VAL A 395 15.53 -17.04 -11.69
C VAL A 395 14.12 -17.20 -11.08
N ALA A 396 13.19 -17.80 -11.84
CA ALA A 396 11.75 -17.91 -11.55
C ALA A 396 11.38 -18.67 -10.25
N SER A 397 11.65 -18.05 -9.10
CA SER A 397 11.71 -18.68 -7.78
C SER A 397 10.62 -18.20 -6.84
N SER A 398 10.07 -19.14 -6.06
CA SER A 398 9.14 -18.81 -4.98
C SER A 398 9.88 -18.52 -3.67
N VAL A 399 9.42 -17.55 -2.88
CA VAL A 399 10.00 -17.28 -1.54
C VAL A 399 9.89 -18.52 -0.65
N ILE A 400 8.72 -19.17 -0.68
CA ILE A 400 8.45 -20.47 -0.05
C ILE A 400 7.95 -21.44 -1.12
N GLU A 401 8.61 -22.58 -1.28
CA GLU A 401 8.09 -23.73 -2.05
C GLU A 401 7.63 -24.85 -1.10
N VAL A 402 6.34 -25.15 -1.08
CA VAL A 402 5.81 -26.42 -0.54
C VAL A 402 5.90 -27.43 -1.68
N ALA A 403 6.96 -28.24 -1.66
CA ALA A 403 7.31 -29.16 -2.74
C ALA A 403 6.72 -30.56 -2.52
N GLU A 404 6.76 -31.06 -1.29
CA GLU A 404 6.20 -32.35 -0.89
C GLU A 404 5.59 -32.25 0.52
N GLY A 405 4.56 -33.08 0.81
CA GLY A 405 3.96 -33.20 2.13
C GLY A 405 2.94 -32.11 2.46
N SER A 406 3.00 -31.55 3.66
CA SER A 406 2.00 -30.61 4.15
C SER A 406 2.55 -29.52 5.06
N ALA A 407 2.02 -28.30 4.90
CA ALA A 407 2.45 -27.11 5.63
C ALA A 407 1.28 -26.29 6.19
N LYS A 408 1.53 -25.62 7.31
CA LYS A 408 0.70 -24.53 7.84
C LYS A 408 1.55 -23.29 8.02
N ILE A 409 1.08 -22.14 7.55
CA ILE A 409 1.82 -20.86 7.56
C ILE A 409 0.91 -19.79 8.17
N VAL A 410 1.35 -19.17 9.27
CA VAL A 410 0.50 -18.28 10.10
C VAL A 410 1.20 -16.98 10.48
N GLY A 411 0.53 -15.85 10.26
CA GLY A 411 1.03 -14.54 10.70
C GLY A 411 2.31 -14.06 10.01
N CYS A 412 2.78 -14.76 8.98
CA CYS A 412 4.04 -14.49 8.31
C CYS A 412 3.96 -13.34 7.29
N GLY A 413 5.09 -12.71 7.02
CA GLY A 413 5.29 -11.80 5.88
C GLY A 413 5.97 -12.53 4.72
N ILE A 414 5.51 -12.37 3.48
CA ILE A 414 6.11 -13.04 2.31
C ILE A 414 6.19 -12.06 1.12
N MET A 415 7.40 -11.71 0.66
CA MET A 415 7.59 -10.70 -0.40
C MET A 415 8.80 -10.92 -1.33
N GLY A 416 8.83 -10.19 -2.44
CA GLY A 416 10.00 -10.04 -3.32
C GLY A 416 10.29 -11.21 -4.25
N GLY A 417 9.52 -12.31 -4.19
CA GLY A 417 9.73 -13.46 -5.06
C GLY A 417 9.01 -13.37 -6.41
N HIS A 418 9.38 -14.24 -7.34
CA HIS A 418 8.59 -14.49 -8.55
C HIS A 418 7.20 -15.04 -8.19
N THR A 419 7.13 -15.81 -7.12
CA THR A 419 5.88 -16.12 -6.40
C THR A 419 6.13 -16.04 -4.90
N GLY A 420 5.16 -15.59 -4.09
CA GLY A 420 5.32 -15.61 -2.63
C GLY A 420 5.37 -17.04 -2.10
N ILE A 421 4.24 -17.74 -2.17
CA ILE A 421 4.10 -19.15 -1.75
C ILE A 421 3.68 -20.00 -2.94
N LYS A 422 4.49 -21.00 -3.30
CA LYS A 422 4.17 -22.00 -4.33
C LYS A 422 3.84 -23.32 -3.65
N VAL A 423 2.73 -23.94 -4.03
CA VAL A 423 2.21 -25.20 -3.48
C VAL A 423 2.10 -26.20 -4.61
N ALA A 424 2.97 -27.22 -4.61
CA ALA A 424 3.10 -28.19 -5.68
C ALA A 424 1.93 -29.20 -5.71
N SER A 425 1.81 -29.95 -6.81
CA SER A 425 0.89 -31.10 -6.89
C SER A 425 1.14 -32.07 -5.74
N ASP A 426 0.07 -32.72 -5.28
CA ASP A 426 0.10 -33.76 -4.26
C ASP A 426 0.56 -33.27 -2.88
N THR A 427 0.51 -31.95 -2.64
CA THR A 427 0.76 -31.30 -1.34
C THR A 427 -0.47 -30.61 -0.76
N GLU A 428 -0.42 -30.35 0.55
CA GLU A 428 -1.41 -29.54 1.26
C GLU A 428 -0.76 -28.29 1.89
N CYS A 429 -1.36 -27.11 1.74
CA CYS A 429 -0.87 -25.90 2.39
C CYS A 429 -2.02 -25.06 2.96
N ASN A 430 -1.96 -24.80 4.27
CA ASN A 430 -2.95 -24.02 5.00
C ASN A 430 -2.37 -22.66 5.42
N LEU A 431 -2.94 -21.57 4.91
CA LEU A 431 -2.46 -20.20 5.06
C LEU A 431 -3.48 -19.40 5.90
N HIS A 432 -3.10 -18.91 7.07
CA HIS A 432 -3.96 -18.08 7.93
C HIS A 432 -3.30 -16.77 8.40
N SER A 433 -4.00 -15.64 8.33
CA SER A 433 -3.55 -14.33 8.84
C SER A 433 -2.19 -13.81 8.29
N ASN A 434 -1.75 -14.25 7.11
CA ASN A 434 -0.46 -13.83 6.53
C ASN A 434 -0.55 -12.50 5.76
N ARG A 435 0.60 -11.84 5.58
CA ARG A 435 0.81 -10.68 4.72
C ARG A 435 1.64 -11.09 3.49
N ILE A 436 1.04 -11.15 2.31
CA ILE A 436 1.69 -11.69 1.09
C ILE A 436 1.69 -10.63 -0.01
N TYR A 437 2.85 -10.02 -0.27
CA TYR A 437 2.88 -8.76 -1.02
C TYR A 437 4.15 -8.48 -1.81
N ASP A 438 4.08 -7.54 -2.76
CA ASP A 438 5.21 -7.11 -3.60
C ASP A 438 5.97 -8.28 -4.27
N ASN A 439 5.24 -9.27 -4.80
CA ASN A 439 5.78 -10.39 -5.59
C ASN A 439 5.56 -10.18 -7.11
N PHE A 440 6.48 -10.69 -7.94
CA PHE A 440 6.60 -10.35 -9.36
C PHE A 440 5.63 -11.07 -10.32
N ILE A 441 5.01 -12.19 -9.92
CA ILE A 441 3.84 -12.77 -10.58
C ILE A 441 2.71 -13.01 -9.58
N SER A 442 2.81 -14.01 -8.71
CA SER A 442 1.71 -14.42 -7.82
C SER A 442 2.06 -14.23 -6.34
N GLY A 443 1.11 -13.80 -5.50
CA GLY A 443 1.27 -13.91 -4.05
C GLY A 443 1.28 -15.37 -3.61
N VAL A 444 0.29 -16.15 -4.05
CA VAL A 444 0.17 -17.60 -3.81
C VAL A 444 -0.11 -18.33 -5.12
N SER A 445 0.44 -19.54 -5.34
CA SER A 445 0.10 -20.43 -6.46
C SER A 445 -0.13 -21.86 -5.98
N PHE A 446 -1.30 -22.43 -6.26
CA PHE A 446 -1.61 -23.86 -6.07
C PHE A 446 -1.60 -24.58 -7.42
N GLU A 447 -0.97 -25.75 -7.47
CA GLU A 447 -0.63 -26.49 -8.69
C GLU A 447 -1.21 -27.92 -8.70
N GLY A 448 -1.50 -28.48 -9.87
CA GLY A 448 -1.86 -29.90 -10.02
C GLY A 448 -3.17 -30.25 -9.30
N ASN A 449 -3.12 -31.18 -8.34
CA ASN A 449 -4.26 -31.57 -7.50
C ASN A 449 -4.14 -31.05 -6.04
N ALA A 450 -3.33 -30.01 -5.81
CA ALA A 450 -3.01 -29.46 -4.50
C ALA A 450 -4.24 -29.04 -3.67
N ARG A 451 -4.05 -29.01 -2.34
CA ARG A 451 -5.12 -28.89 -1.36
C ARG A 451 -4.81 -27.89 -0.26
N GLY A 452 -5.84 -27.50 0.50
CA GLY A 452 -5.70 -26.73 1.73
C GLY A 452 -6.61 -25.50 1.76
N LYS A 453 -6.45 -24.71 2.81
CA LYS A 453 -7.29 -23.54 3.11
C LYS A 453 -6.46 -22.25 3.11
N VAL A 454 -6.98 -21.21 2.47
CA VAL A 454 -6.43 -19.85 2.47
C VAL A 454 -7.45 -18.96 3.15
N GLU A 455 -7.21 -18.60 4.41
CA GLU A 455 -8.16 -17.90 5.29
C GLU A 455 -7.56 -16.62 5.91
N ASP A 456 -8.33 -15.53 5.98
CA ASP A 456 -7.95 -14.28 6.68
C ASP A 456 -6.64 -13.61 6.24
N ASN A 457 -6.07 -13.95 5.08
CA ASN A 457 -4.80 -13.40 4.62
C ASN A 457 -5.01 -12.04 3.94
N LYS A 458 -4.03 -11.14 4.10
CA LYS A 458 -3.94 -9.90 3.33
C LYS A 458 -2.91 -10.05 2.21
N ILE A 459 -3.38 -10.03 0.97
CA ILE A 459 -2.61 -10.37 -0.24
C ILE A 459 -2.63 -9.18 -1.21
N TYR A 460 -1.53 -8.44 -1.33
CA TYR A 460 -1.56 -7.10 -1.94
C TYR A 460 -0.35 -6.72 -2.80
N ARG A 461 -0.58 -5.85 -3.80
CA ARG A 461 0.45 -5.34 -4.72
C ARG A 461 1.28 -6.40 -5.44
N ASN A 462 0.77 -7.62 -5.58
CA ASN A 462 1.41 -8.66 -6.38
C ASN A 462 1.14 -8.40 -7.88
N ARG A 463 2.20 -8.37 -8.69
CA ARG A 463 2.21 -7.76 -10.03
C ARG A 463 1.27 -8.44 -11.04
N ILE A 464 0.90 -9.72 -10.86
CA ILE A 464 -0.06 -10.42 -11.72
C ILE A 464 -1.26 -10.98 -10.95
N ASN A 465 -1.06 -11.82 -9.94
CA ASN A 465 -2.15 -12.46 -9.16
C ASN A 465 -1.94 -12.28 -7.65
N GLY A 466 -3.01 -12.08 -6.88
CA GLY A 466 -2.99 -12.32 -5.44
C GLY A 466 -2.86 -13.82 -5.15
N ILE A 467 -3.88 -14.59 -5.53
CA ILE A 467 -3.86 -16.06 -5.51
C ILE A 467 -4.04 -16.60 -6.94
N LEU A 468 -3.30 -17.65 -7.29
CA LEU A 468 -3.49 -18.47 -8.48
C LEU A 468 -3.82 -19.91 -8.07
N VAL A 469 -4.82 -20.51 -8.70
CA VAL A 469 -5.14 -21.96 -8.58
C VAL A 469 -5.22 -22.55 -9.99
N ARG A 470 -4.40 -23.55 -10.29
CA ARG A 470 -4.42 -24.21 -11.59
C ARG A 470 -4.15 -25.72 -11.50
N GLY A 471 -4.92 -26.47 -12.28
CA GLY A 471 -4.83 -27.93 -12.35
C GLY A 471 -6.11 -28.63 -11.88
N LYS A 472 -6.35 -29.81 -12.47
CA LYS A 472 -7.51 -30.66 -12.20
C LYS A 472 -7.47 -31.22 -10.79
N GLU A 473 -8.65 -31.37 -10.18
CA GLU A 473 -8.82 -31.95 -8.84
C GLU A 473 -8.16 -31.15 -7.70
N THR A 474 -7.79 -29.88 -7.95
CA THR A 474 -7.45 -28.91 -6.88
C THR A 474 -8.58 -28.81 -5.86
N LYS A 475 -8.28 -29.08 -4.59
CA LYS A 475 -9.23 -29.00 -3.46
C LYS A 475 -8.80 -27.90 -2.51
N VAL A 476 -8.82 -26.68 -3.03
CA VAL A 476 -8.45 -25.45 -2.30
C VAL A 476 -9.71 -24.70 -1.90
N ILE A 477 -9.77 -24.28 -0.63
CA ILE A 477 -10.79 -23.37 -0.10
C ILE A 477 -10.14 -22.02 0.14
N ILE A 478 -10.73 -20.95 -0.39
CA ILE A 478 -10.22 -19.58 -0.27
C ILE A 478 -11.32 -18.73 0.35
N GLU A 479 -11.17 -18.31 1.61
CA GLU A 479 -12.21 -17.56 2.33
C GLU A 479 -11.70 -16.36 3.16
N ASN A 480 -12.53 -15.34 3.34
CA ASN A 480 -12.26 -14.18 4.20
C ASN A 480 -10.98 -13.36 3.88
N ASN A 481 -10.30 -13.59 2.75
CA ASN A 481 -9.06 -12.91 2.41
C ASN A 481 -9.30 -11.49 1.85
N GLN A 482 -8.35 -10.59 2.09
CA GLN A 482 -8.31 -9.26 1.46
C GLN A 482 -7.28 -9.25 0.31
N CYS A 483 -7.77 -9.31 -0.93
CA CYS A 483 -6.94 -9.25 -2.14
C CYS A 483 -7.00 -7.84 -2.76
N GLU A 484 -5.99 -7.00 -2.52
CA GLU A 484 -6.01 -5.60 -2.97
C GLU A 484 -4.79 -5.12 -3.77
N GLU A 485 -5.02 -4.22 -4.74
CA GLU A 485 -3.95 -3.57 -5.52
C GLU A 485 -3.03 -4.54 -6.30
N ASN A 486 -3.44 -5.81 -6.48
CA ASN A 486 -2.83 -6.75 -7.41
C ASN A 486 -3.35 -6.48 -8.83
N ARG A 487 -2.82 -7.12 -9.89
CA ARG A 487 -3.48 -7.06 -11.21
C ARG A 487 -4.77 -7.88 -11.24
N ILE A 488 -4.74 -9.11 -10.74
CA ILE A 488 -5.90 -9.97 -10.51
C ILE A 488 -5.91 -10.36 -9.04
N GLY A 489 -7.06 -10.30 -8.36
CA GLY A 489 -7.16 -10.72 -6.96
C GLY A 489 -7.00 -12.24 -6.81
N ILE A 490 -7.87 -13.02 -7.46
CA ILE A 490 -7.82 -14.49 -7.53
C ILE A 490 -7.94 -14.93 -9.00
N ALA A 491 -7.03 -15.78 -9.46
CA ALA A 491 -7.03 -16.38 -10.79
C ALA A 491 -7.23 -17.91 -10.69
N ILE A 492 -8.13 -18.46 -11.51
CA ILE A 492 -8.51 -19.87 -11.49
C ILE A 492 -8.46 -20.41 -12.92
N ALA A 493 -7.69 -21.47 -13.16
CA ALA A 493 -7.36 -21.92 -14.52
C ALA A 493 -7.18 -23.44 -14.67
N ALA A 494 -7.10 -23.90 -15.93
CA ALA A 494 -6.64 -25.25 -16.31
C ALA A 494 -7.37 -26.42 -15.63
N GLY A 495 -8.71 -26.33 -15.53
CA GLY A 495 -9.54 -27.39 -14.94
C GLY A 495 -9.64 -27.37 -13.41
N ALA A 496 -9.25 -26.26 -12.78
CA ALA A 496 -9.37 -26.07 -11.34
C ALA A 496 -10.82 -25.83 -10.89
N GLY A 497 -11.18 -26.39 -9.73
CA GLY A 497 -12.50 -26.27 -9.11
C GLY A 497 -12.50 -25.88 -7.63
N PRO A 498 -11.73 -24.87 -7.18
CA PRO A 498 -11.73 -24.42 -5.79
C PRO A 498 -13.08 -23.82 -5.36
N THR A 499 -13.27 -23.76 -4.04
CA THR A 499 -14.34 -22.95 -3.43
C THR A 499 -13.76 -21.60 -3.00
N VAL A 500 -14.41 -20.50 -3.37
CA VAL A 500 -13.98 -19.13 -3.10
C VAL A 500 -15.14 -18.38 -2.44
N ALA A 501 -15.05 -18.15 -1.14
CA ALA A 501 -16.16 -17.67 -0.30
C ALA A 501 -15.83 -16.37 0.45
N ASP A 502 -16.75 -15.39 0.47
CA ASP A 502 -16.71 -14.24 1.40
C ASP A 502 -15.44 -13.34 1.35
N ASN A 503 -14.60 -13.46 0.32
CA ASN A 503 -13.37 -12.68 0.17
C ASN A 503 -13.66 -11.22 -0.26
N PHE A 504 -12.78 -10.29 0.11
CA PHE A 504 -12.84 -8.88 -0.31
C PHE A 504 -11.75 -8.57 -1.35
N LEU A 505 -12.17 -8.30 -2.60
CA LEU A 505 -11.26 -8.13 -3.73
C LEU A 505 -11.40 -6.73 -4.32
N THR A 506 -10.46 -5.84 -4.00
CA THR A 506 -10.62 -4.39 -4.20
C THR A 506 -9.43 -3.69 -4.84
N LYS A 507 -9.69 -2.62 -5.59
CA LYS A 507 -8.69 -1.79 -6.30
C LYS A 507 -7.78 -2.52 -7.31
N ASN A 508 -7.99 -3.81 -7.58
CA ASN A 508 -7.10 -4.60 -8.45
C ASN A 508 -7.13 -4.06 -9.90
N ASP A 509 -5.99 -4.05 -10.60
CA ASP A 509 -5.83 -3.33 -11.87
C ASP A 509 -6.67 -3.90 -13.02
N TYR A 510 -6.99 -5.19 -12.98
CA TYR A 510 -7.80 -5.87 -13.97
C TYR A 510 -9.11 -6.40 -13.38
N CYS A 511 -9.08 -7.32 -12.41
CA CYS A 511 -10.32 -7.79 -11.78
C CYS A 511 -10.12 -8.37 -10.39
N GLY A 512 -11.23 -8.51 -9.65
CA GLY A 512 -11.26 -9.27 -8.42
C GLY A 512 -10.99 -10.75 -8.70
N ILE A 513 -11.86 -11.41 -9.45
CA ILE A 513 -11.74 -12.85 -9.78
C ILE A 513 -11.66 -13.04 -11.30
N TYR A 514 -10.71 -13.87 -11.75
CA TYR A 514 -10.60 -14.35 -13.13
C TYR A 514 -10.72 -15.88 -13.20
N ILE A 515 -11.61 -16.38 -14.04
CA ILE A 515 -11.91 -17.81 -14.20
C ILE A 515 -11.76 -18.15 -15.68
N THR A 516 -10.87 -19.08 -16.04
CA THR A 516 -10.50 -19.28 -17.44
C THR A 516 -10.18 -20.73 -17.82
N GLY A 517 -10.45 -21.07 -19.07
CA GLY A 517 -10.10 -22.37 -19.67
C GLY A 517 -11.18 -23.44 -19.54
N ALA A 518 -11.24 -24.31 -20.54
CA ALA A 518 -12.21 -25.40 -20.61
C ALA A 518 -12.11 -26.35 -19.41
N GLY A 519 -13.26 -26.65 -18.80
CA GLY A 519 -13.36 -27.54 -17.63
C GLY A 519 -13.03 -26.88 -16.29
N THR A 520 -12.62 -25.61 -16.26
CA THR A 520 -12.45 -24.85 -15.01
C THR A 520 -13.83 -24.52 -14.41
N ASN A 521 -14.16 -25.10 -13.25
CA ASN A 521 -15.53 -25.13 -12.69
C ASN A 521 -15.61 -24.77 -11.18
N PRO A 522 -15.05 -23.64 -10.72
CA PRO A 522 -15.07 -23.27 -9.30
C PRO A 522 -16.45 -22.84 -8.80
N VAL A 523 -16.57 -22.84 -7.48
CA VAL A 523 -17.72 -22.31 -6.73
C VAL A 523 -17.33 -20.98 -6.10
N ILE A 524 -18.02 -19.90 -6.47
CA ILE A 524 -17.69 -18.51 -6.13
C ILE A 524 -18.89 -17.89 -5.39
N ILE A 525 -18.80 -17.75 -4.07
CA ILE A 525 -19.92 -17.41 -3.18
C ILE A 525 -19.62 -16.16 -2.34
N ASN A 526 -20.59 -15.24 -2.19
CA ASN A 526 -20.55 -14.09 -1.28
C ASN A 526 -19.38 -13.08 -1.41
N ASN A 527 -18.51 -13.21 -2.43
CA ASN A 527 -17.31 -12.39 -2.55
C ASN A 527 -17.67 -10.94 -2.91
N ARG A 528 -16.84 -9.99 -2.44
CA ARG A 528 -17.02 -8.55 -2.64
C ARG A 528 -15.96 -8.01 -3.60
N CYS A 529 -16.24 -8.14 -4.89
CA CYS A 529 -15.39 -7.72 -6.01
C CYS A 529 -15.63 -6.23 -6.35
N ASN A 530 -15.17 -5.32 -5.49
CA ASN A 530 -15.56 -3.91 -5.50
C ASN A 530 -14.42 -2.94 -5.87
N ASN A 531 -14.72 -1.82 -6.54
CA ASN A 531 -13.76 -0.75 -6.86
C ASN A 531 -12.54 -1.14 -7.73
N ASN A 532 -12.57 -2.27 -8.44
CA ASN A 532 -11.45 -2.72 -9.29
C ASN A 532 -11.35 -1.86 -10.57
N LYS A 533 -10.13 -1.72 -11.12
CA LYS A 533 -9.84 -0.80 -12.24
C LYS A 533 -10.28 -1.33 -13.62
N ASN A 534 -10.78 -2.57 -13.71
CA ASN A 534 -11.58 -3.03 -14.85
C ASN A 534 -12.84 -3.79 -14.38
N LYS A 535 -12.87 -5.12 -14.33
CA LYS A 535 -14.07 -5.92 -13.99
C LYS A 535 -14.16 -6.24 -12.49
N GLY A 536 -15.34 -6.61 -12.00
CA GLY A 536 -15.48 -7.33 -10.72
C GLY A 536 -15.04 -8.79 -10.87
N ILE A 537 -15.82 -9.58 -11.62
CA ILE A 537 -15.52 -10.98 -11.97
C ILE A 537 -15.45 -11.12 -13.50
N LEU A 538 -14.51 -11.92 -14.00
CA LEU A 538 -14.39 -12.30 -15.42
C LEU A 538 -14.35 -13.84 -15.56
N ILE A 539 -15.20 -14.37 -16.42
CA ILE A 539 -15.30 -15.78 -16.82
C ILE A 539 -14.95 -15.84 -18.31
N SER A 540 -14.01 -16.69 -18.72
CA SER A 540 -13.61 -16.78 -20.14
C SER A 540 -13.27 -18.19 -20.63
N SER A 541 -13.16 -18.32 -21.95
CA SER A 541 -12.38 -19.37 -22.62
C SER A 541 -12.81 -20.81 -22.27
N GLY A 542 -14.13 -21.05 -22.16
CA GLY A 542 -14.70 -22.38 -21.89
C GLY A 542 -14.91 -22.73 -20.40
N ALA A 543 -14.70 -21.79 -19.48
CA ALA A 543 -14.98 -22.00 -18.06
C ALA A 543 -16.48 -22.20 -17.78
N ASN A 544 -16.78 -22.94 -16.71
CA ASN A 544 -18.14 -23.32 -16.30
C ASN A 544 -18.33 -23.19 -14.76
N PRO A 545 -18.25 -21.98 -14.18
CA PRO A 545 -18.33 -21.75 -12.73
C PRO A 545 -19.76 -21.63 -12.19
N ASN A 546 -19.90 -21.76 -10.86
CA ASN A 546 -21.08 -21.32 -10.12
C ASN A 546 -20.76 -20.02 -9.38
N VAL A 547 -21.27 -18.89 -9.85
CA VAL A 547 -21.08 -17.54 -9.31
C VAL A 547 -22.37 -17.09 -8.62
N ILE A 548 -22.43 -17.23 -7.30
CA ILE A 548 -23.66 -17.10 -6.50
C ILE A 548 -23.52 -16.03 -5.40
N SER A 549 -24.50 -15.11 -5.29
CA SER A 549 -24.61 -14.13 -4.20
C SER A 549 -23.39 -13.19 -3.99
N ASN A 550 -22.57 -12.97 -5.02
CA ASN A 550 -21.41 -12.08 -4.95
C ASN A 550 -21.82 -10.62 -5.17
N THR A 551 -21.14 -9.67 -4.52
CA THR A 551 -21.29 -8.23 -4.79
C THR A 551 -20.17 -7.76 -5.72
N CYS A 552 -20.52 -7.21 -6.88
CA CYS A 552 -19.59 -6.66 -7.88
C CYS A 552 -19.92 -5.18 -8.13
N SER A 553 -19.41 -4.27 -7.30
CA SER A 553 -19.84 -2.86 -7.30
C SER A 553 -18.73 -1.83 -7.49
N ASN A 554 -19.07 -0.67 -8.06
CA ASN A 554 -18.16 0.48 -8.29
C ASN A 554 -16.93 0.18 -9.17
N ASN A 555 -16.93 -0.91 -9.94
CA ASN A 555 -15.82 -1.27 -10.82
C ASN A 555 -15.76 -0.34 -12.04
N LYS A 556 -14.57 -0.09 -12.59
CA LYS A 556 -14.37 0.86 -13.71
C LYS A 556 -14.75 0.32 -15.10
N SER A 557 -15.26 -0.90 -15.17
CA SER A 557 -15.85 -1.57 -16.33
C SER A 557 -17.21 -2.17 -15.92
N SER A 558 -17.54 -3.40 -16.34
CA SER A 558 -18.75 -4.11 -15.86
C SER A 558 -18.54 -4.86 -14.55
N GLY A 559 -19.63 -5.20 -13.86
CA GLY A 559 -19.61 -6.00 -12.62
C GLY A 559 -19.14 -7.44 -12.85
N ILE A 560 -19.93 -8.25 -13.55
CA ILE A 560 -19.56 -9.61 -13.99
C ILE A 560 -19.46 -9.63 -15.53
N VAL A 561 -18.50 -10.38 -16.07
CA VAL A 561 -18.33 -10.58 -17.51
C VAL A 561 -18.17 -12.07 -17.83
N ALA A 562 -18.94 -12.58 -18.78
CA ALA A 562 -18.81 -13.91 -19.36
C ALA A 562 -18.45 -13.79 -20.85
N ASP A 563 -17.24 -14.23 -21.24
CA ASP A 563 -16.65 -13.88 -22.53
C ASP A 563 -16.04 -15.08 -23.28
N GLY A 564 -16.58 -15.36 -24.46
CA GLY A 564 -16.04 -16.31 -25.43
C GLY A 564 -16.77 -17.65 -25.49
N LYS A 565 -16.69 -18.26 -26.68
CA LYS A 565 -17.38 -19.50 -27.03
C LYS A 565 -17.18 -20.61 -26.01
N GLY A 566 -18.29 -21.21 -25.58
CA GLY A 566 -18.29 -22.33 -24.65
C GLY A 566 -18.16 -21.94 -23.17
N VAL A 567 -18.07 -20.65 -22.84
CA VAL A 567 -18.34 -20.21 -21.46
C VAL A 567 -19.78 -20.55 -21.11
N LYS A 568 -19.96 -21.30 -20.03
CA LYS A 568 -21.24 -21.73 -19.46
C LYS A 568 -21.23 -21.44 -17.96
N GLY A 569 -22.22 -21.94 -17.22
CA GLY A 569 -22.26 -21.88 -15.77
C GLY A 569 -23.34 -20.94 -15.24
N LEU A 570 -23.52 -20.96 -13.92
CA LEU A 570 -24.60 -20.28 -13.23
C LEU A 570 -24.12 -18.96 -12.63
N ILE A 571 -24.75 -17.86 -13.01
CA ILE A 571 -24.57 -16.52 -12.43
C ILE A 571 -25.90 -16.20 -11.71
N LYS A 572 -25.96 -16.42 -10.39
CA LYS A 572 -27.22 -16.36 -9.63
C LYS A 572 -27.18 -15.46 -8.40
N ASN A 573 -28.27 -14.71 -8.15
CA ASN A 573 -28.45 -13.85 -6.96
C ASN A 573 -27.35 -12.80 -6.72
N ASN A 574 -26.51 -12.46 -7.71
CA ASN A 574 -25.42 -11.51 -7.54
C ASN A 574 -25.91 -10.05 -7.56
N GLU A 575 -25.18 -9.16 -6.89
CA GLU A 575 -25.44 -7.71 -6.87
C GLU A 575 -24.37 -6.95 -7.65
N CYS A 576 -24.72 -6.51 -8.86
CA CYS A 576 -23.82 -5.83 -9.80
C CYS A 576 -24.20 -4.35 -9.92
N ASN A 577 -23.76 -3.53 -8.94
CA ASN A 577 -24.29 -2.17 -8.76
C ASN A 577 -23.26 -1.04 -8.94
N ASN A 578 -23.68 0.13 -9.44
CA ASN A 578 -22.84 1.32 -9.58
C ASN A 578 -21.56 1.14 -10.45
N ASN A 579 -21.50 0.15 -11.34
CA ASN A 579 -20.35 -0.08 -12.21
C ASN A 579 -20.32 0.94 -13.38
N ARG A 580 -19.14 1.21 -13.94
CA ARG A 580 -18.97 2.23 -15.01
C ARG A 580 -19.46 1.75 -16.38
N LYS A 581 -19.61 0.45 -16.61
CA LYS A 581 -20.31 -0.12 -17.76
C LYS A 581 -21.59 -0.82 -17.30
N SER A 582 -21.74 -2.12 -17.60
CA SER A 582 -22.97 -2.86 -17.30
C SER A 582 -22.89 -3.56 -15.94
N GLY A 583 -24.04 -3.95 -15.38
CA GLY A 583 -24.07 -4.89 -14.26
C GLY A 583 -23.44 -6.23 -14.65
N ILE A 584 -24.01 -6.85 -15.69
CA ILE A 584 -23.48 -8.09 -16.31
C ILE A 584 -23.25 -7.87 -17.82
N LEU A 585 -22.18 -8.47 -18.35
CA LEU A 585 -21.89 -8.55 -19.80
C LEU A 585 -21.72 -10.01 -20.22
N ILE A 586 -22.35 -10.39 -21.33
CA ILE A 586 -22.19 -11.68 -22.01
C ILE A 586 -21.71 -11.40 -23.45
N SER A 587 -20.59 -12.00 -23.87
CA SER A 587 -19.99 -11.71 -25.17
C SER A 587 -19.38 -12.92 -25.88
N ASN A 588 -19.28 -12.82 -27.21
CA ASN A 588 -18.47 -13.69 -28.07
C ASN A 588 -18.86 -15.19 -28.03
N GLY A 589 -20.15 -15.50 -27.93
CA GLY A 589 -20.67 -16.87 -27.92
C GLY A 589 -20.70 -17.54 -26.54
N ALA A 590 -20.78 -16.74 -25.48
CA ALA A 590 -20.97 -17.20 -24.11
C ALA A 590 -22.46 -17.49 -23.84
N GLY A 591 -22.74 -18.53 -23.06
CA GLY A 591 -24.11 -18.96 -22.77
C GLY A 591 -24.37 -19.36 -21.31
N PRO A 592 -24.06 -18.51 -20.32
CA PRO A 592 -24.38 -18.78 -18.92
C PRO A 592 -25.89 -18.75 -18.65
N GLU A 593 -26.28 -19.33 -17.51
CA GLU A 593 -27.57 -19.10 -16.87
C GLU A 593 -27.46 -17.91 -15.93
N VAL A 594 -28.16 -16.82 -16.22
CA VAL A 594 -28.15 -15.56 -15.45
C VAL A 594 -29.49 -15.43 -14.74
N ILE A 595 -29.55 -15.81 -13.46
CA ILE A 595 -30.80 -16.02 -12.72
C ILE A 595 -30.91 -15.12 -11.48
N SER A 596 -32.00 -14.35 -11.37
CA SER A 596 -32.34 -13.58 -10.16
C SER A 596 -31.27 -12.59 -9.65
N ASN A 597 -30.40 -12.08 -10.53
CA ASN A 597 -29.39 -11.08 -10.17
C ASN A 597 -30.00 -9.67 -10.09
N ILE A 598 -29.36 -8.78 -9.33
CA ILE A 598 -29.71 -7.35 -9.23
C ILE A 598 -28.60 -6.54 -9.93
N CYS A 599 -28.98 -5.75 -10.93
CA CYS A 599 -28.08 -4.97 -11.77
C CYS A 599 -28.53 -3.51 -11.80
N ASN A 600 -28.28 -2.78 -10.71
CA ASN A 600 -28.86 -1.46 -10.48
C ASN A 600 -27.82 -0.31 -10.49
N LEU A 601 -28.26 0.89 -10.87
CA LEU A 601 -27.46 2.14 -10.84
C LEU A 601 -26.16 2.09 -11.66
N ASN A 602 -26.01 1.18 -12.63
CA ASN A 602 -24.83 1.11 -13.48
C ASN A 602 -24.85 2.22 -14.55
N ARG A 603 -23.68 2.72 -14.93
CA ARG A 603 -23.53 3.84 -15.88
C ARG A 603 -23.72 3.47 -17.35
N TRP A 604 -24.16 2.24 -17.62
CA TRP A 604 -24.64 1.83 -18.92
C TRP A 604 -25.89 0.96 -18.77
N CYS A 605 -25.85 -0.32 -19.14
CA CYS A 605 -27.03 -1.20 -19.08
C CYS A 605 -27.05 -2.07 -17.81
N GLY A 606 -28.21 -2.59 -17.43
CA GLY A 606 -28.28 -3.62 -16.37
C GLY A 606 -27.57 -4.90 -16.79
N ILE A 607 -28.05 -5.52 -17.87
CA ILE A 607 -27.41 -6.65 -18.55
C ILE A 607 -27.15 -6.28 -20.01
N PHE A 608 -26.02 -6.69 -20.58
CA PHE A 608 -25.69 -6.51 -22.00
C PHE A 608 -25.23 -7.83 -22.62
N VAL A 609 -25.78 -8.20 -23.79
CA VAL A 609 -25.42 -9.40 -24.56
C VAL A 609 -25.04 -8.98 -25.99
N THR A 610 -23.90 -9.45 -26.49
CA THR A 610 -23.36 -8.99 -27.78
C THR A 610 -22.58 -10.07 -28.54
N GLY A 611 -22.80 -10.17 -29.85
CA GLY A 611 -22.11 -11.10 -30.73
C GLY A 611 -22.93 -12.36 -31.09
N ASP A 612 -22.52 -13.03 -32.16
CA ASP A 612 -23.14 -14.26 -32.64
C ASP A 612 -23.03 -15.41 -31.63
N GLY A 613 -24.04 -16.29 -31.65
CA GLY A 613 -23.99 -17.59 -30.96
C GLY A 613 -24.05 -17.54 -29.43
N ASN A 614 -24.40 -16.39 -28.82
CA ASN A 614 -24.74 -16.33 -27.40
C ASN A 614 -26.11 -16.99 -27.16
N ASP A 615 -26.12 -18.17 -26.52
CA ASP A 615 -27.29 -18.98 -26.19
C ASP A 615 -27.66 -18.92 -24.69
N ALA A 616 -27.39 -17.77 -24.06
CA ALA A 616 -27.61 -17.55 -22.63
C ALA A 616 -29.10 -17.57 -22.23
N THR A 617 -29.38 -17.95 -20.99
CA THR A 617 -30.70 -17.77 -20.36
C THR A 617 -30.63 -16.67 -19.32
N ILE A 618 -31.56 -15.71 -19.37
CA ILE A 618 -31.62 -14.53 -18.51
C ILE A 618 -33.00 -14.53 -17.85
N ASP A 619 -33.08 -15.08 -16.64
CA ASP A 619 -34.34 -15.37 -15.93
C ASP A 619 -34.49 -14.58 -14.62
N GLY A 620 -35.62 -13.89 -14.45
CA GLY A 620 -36.04 -13.30 -13.17
C GLY A 620 -35.11 -12.23 -12.59
N ASN A 621 -34.23 -11.63 -13.40
CA ASN A 621 -33.28 -10.60 -12.97
C ASN A 621 -33.97 -9.25 -12.80
N ARG A 622 -33.34 -8.36 -12.03
CA ARG A 622 -33.80 -7.01 -11.75
C ARG A 622 -32.77 -6.00 -12.26
N CYS A 623 -33.14 -5.21 -13.25
CA CYS A 623 -32.27 -4.22 -13.91
C CYS A 623 -32.88 -2.83 -13.77
N GLU A 624 -32.45 -2.05 -12.77
CA GLU A 624 -33.12 -0.80 -12.43
C GLU A 624 -32.23 0.43 -12.30
N GLN A 625 -32.80 1.59 -12.63
CA GLN A 625 -32.17 2.90 -12.46
C GLN A 625 -30.80 3.05 -13.14
N ASN A 626 -30.50 2.23 -14.16
CA ASN A 626 -29.26 2.34 -14.92
C ASN A 626 -29.27 3.59 -15.84
N GLU A 627 -28.09 4.10 -16.20
CA GLU A 627 -27.97 5.32 -17.02
C GLU A 627 -28.31 5.10 -18.51
N SER A 628 -28.40 3.85 -18.98
CA SER A 628 -28.93 3.44 -20.29
C SER A 628 -30.15 2.53 -20.11
N ASP A 629 -30.12 1.30 -20.62
CA ASP A 629 -31.25 0.40 -20.77
C ASP A 629 -31.21 -0.77 -19.76
N GLY A 630 -32.35 -1.37 -19.42
CA GLY A 630 -32.38 -2.48 -18.45
C GLY A 630 -31.65 -3.73 -18.96
N ILE A 631 -31.99 -4.18 -20.17
CA ILE A 631 -31.29 -5.24 -20.90
C ILE A 631 -31.04 -4.77 -22.34
N LEU A 632 -29.81 -4.91 -22.84
CA LEU A 632 -29.41 -4.58 -24.21
C LEU A 632 -28.91 -5.84 -24.94
N LEU A 633 -29.40 -6.07 -26.16
CA LEU A 633 -29.11 -7.24 -27.00
C LEU A 633 -28.68 -6.77 -28.41
N LEU A 634 -27.43 -7.05 -28.79
CA LEU A 634 -26.81 -6.58 -30.05
C LEU A 634 -26.11 -7.69 -30.84
N ASP A 635 -25.82 -7.38 -32.10
CA ASP A 635 -24.82 -8.06 -32.95
C ASP A 635 -24.97 -9.59 -33.04
N GLY A 636 -26.19 -10.10 -33.27
CA GLY A 636 -26.43 -11.55 -33.41
C GLY A 636 -26.80 -12.28 -32.12
N ALA A 637 -26.85 -11.58 -30.98
CA ALA A 637 -27.25 -12.15 -29.70
C ALA A 637 -28.67 -12.76 -29.77
N SER A 638 -28.80 -14.05 -29.42
CA SER A 638 -30.08 -14.77 -29.41
C SER A 638 -30.37 -15.50 -28.08
N PRO A 639 -30.23 -14.84 -26.91
CA PRO A 639 -30.57 -15.44 -25.62
C PRO A 639 -32.09 -15.65 -25.43
N THR A 640 -32.44 -16.42 -24.41
CA THR A 640 -33.79 -16.47 -23.84
C THR A 640 -33.88 -15.52 -22.64
N VAL A 641 -34.79 -14.55 -22.69
CA VAL A 641 -34.94 -13.45 -21.72
C VAL A 641 -36.33 -13.51 -21.11
N ILE A 642 -36.44 -13.99 -19.87
CA ILE A 642 -37.73 -14.32 -19.25
C ILE A 642 -37.89 -13.77 -17.83
N ASN A 643 -39.12 -13.41 -17.46
CA ASN A 643 -39.52 -12.99 -16.11
C ASN A 643 -38.75 -11.77 -15.52
N ASN A 644 -37.93 -11.05 -16.30
CA ASN A 644 -37.08 -9.99 -15.78
C ASN A 644 -37.87 -8.70 -15.50
N ILE A 645 -37.41 -7.93 -14.52
CA ILE A 645 -37.96 -6.60 -14.18
C ILE A 645 -36.95 -5.54 -14.61
N CYS A 646 -37.32 -4.75 -15.62
CA CYS A 646 -36.54 -3.61 -16.09
C CYS A 646 -37.26 -2.31 -15.73
N SER A 647 -36.88 -1.68 -14.61
CA SER A 647 -37.60 -0.53 -14.04
C SER A 647 -36.78 0.76 -13.98
N ARG A 648 -37.41 1.90 -14.26
CA ARG A 648 -36.83 3.25 -14.02
C ARG A 648 -35.48 3.54 -14.70
N ASN A 649 -35.10 2.78 -15.73
CA ASN A 649 -33.85 3.00 -16.45
C ASN A 649 -33.92 4.28 -17.29
N SER A 650 -32.77 4.92 -17.53
CA SER A 650 -32.72 6.25 -18.16
C SER A 650 -32.92 6.24 -19.68
N PHE A 651 -32.87 5.06 -20.30
CA PHE A 651 -33.37 4.81 -21.65
C PHE A 651 -34.54 3.82 -21.56
N ARG A 652 -34.40 2.56 -21.95
CA ARG A 652 -35.52 1.61 -22.13
C ARG A 652 -35.52 0.48 -21.10
N GLY A 653 -36.60 -0.31 -21.10
CA GLY A 653 -36.63 -1.59 -20.39
C GLY A 653 -35.75 -2.64 -21.06
N ILE A 654 -36.06 -3.00 -22.31
CA ILE A 654 -35.28 -3.92 -23.15
C ILE A 654 -35.01 -3.28 -24.52
N ASP A 655 -33.78 -3.41 -25.03
CA ASP A 655 -33.32 -2.89 -26.33
C ASP A 655 -32.73 -4.03 -27.18
N ILE A 656 -33.21 -4.19 -28.41
CA ILE A 656 -32.90 -5.33 -29.31
C ILE A 656 -32.56 -4.78 -30.70
N GLN A 657 -31.30 -4.87 -31.13
CA GLN A 657 -30.87 -4.31 -32.42
C GLN A 657 -29.96 -5.26 -33.20
N GLY A 658 -29.96 -5.10 -34.52
CA GLY A 658 -29.01 -5.72 -35.45
C GLY A 658 -29.56 -6.96 -36.16
N VAL A 659 -29.02 -7.20 -37.36
CA VAL A 659 -29.33 -8.38 -38.16
C VAL A 659 -28.80 -9.63 -37.45
N GLY A 660 -29.63 -10.67 -37.33
CA GLY A 660 -29.27 -11.91 -36.64
C GLY A 660 -29.63 -11.93 -35.15
N THR A 661 -29.92 -10.77 -34.54
CA THR A 661 -30.37 -10.66 -33.14
C THR A 661 -31.81 -11.18 -33.02
N ASN A 662 -31.97 -12.45 -32.65
CA ASN A 662 -33.24 -13.18 -32.66
C ASN A 662 -33.59 -13.83 -31.29
N PRO A 663 -33.57 -13.08 -30.17
CA PRO A 663 -33.88 -13.61 -28.85
C PRO A 663 -35.36 -14.00 -28.68
N ARG A 664 -35.63 -14.82 -27.66
CA ARG A 664 -36.98 -15.00 -27.09
C ARG A 664 -37.12 -14.08 -25.88
N VAL A 665 -38.16 -13.26 -25.84
CA VAL A 665 -38.39 -12.24 -24.80
C VAL A 665 -39.81 -12.43 -24.27
N GLU A 666 -39.96 -13.12 -23.13
CA GLU A 666 -41.26 -13.63 -22.67
C GLU A 666 -41.53 -13.29 -21.19
N ASN A 667 -42.75 -12.87 -20.85
CA ASN A 667 -43.17 -12.58 -19.46
C ASN A 667 -42.36 -11.50 -18.69
N ASN A 668 -41.59 -10.64 -19.38
CA ASN A 668 -40.81 -9.58 -18.72
C ASN A 668 -41.68 -8.37 -18.37
N ARG A 669 -41.29 -7.60 -17.33
CA ARG A 669 -41.96 -6.37 -16.89
C ARG A 669 -41.05 -5.17 -17.12
N CYS A 670 -41.39 -4.34 -18.10
CA CYS A 670 -40.66 -3.11 -18.45
C CYS A 670 -41.49 -1.90 -18.02
N GLU A 671 -41.09 -1.21 -16.95
CA GLU A 671 -41.92 -0.14 -16.38
C GLU A 671 -41.19 1.13 -15.94
N ASN A 672 -41.88 2.27 -16.07
CA ASN A 672 -41.39 3.57 -15.62
C ASN A 672 -40.00 3.97 -16.21
N ASN A 673 -39.56 3.34 -17.31
CA ASN A 673 -38.32 3.69 -18.00
C ASN A 673 -38.52 5.00 -18.77
N LYS A 674 -37.48 5.84 -18.92
CA LYS A 674 -37.64 7.18 -19.51
C LYS A 674 -37.93 7.20 -21.01
N ARG A 675 -37.73 6.07 -21.71
CA ARG A 675 -38.06 5.88 -23.13
C ARG A 675 -39.10 4.76 -23.28
N ASN A 676 -38.86 3.77 -24.14
CA ASN A 676 -39.80 2.68 -24.41
C ASN A 676 -39.73 1.56 -23.36
N GLY A 677 -40.78 0.76 -23.26
CA GLY A 677 -40.74 -0.52 -22.55
C GLY A 677 -39.79 -1.49 -23.24
N ILE A 678 -40.09 -1.85 -24.50
CA ILE A 678 -39.24 -2.66 -25.39
C ILE A 678 -38.98 -1.89 -26.70
N TYR A 679 -37.77 -1.98 -27.25
CA TYR A 679 -37.40 -1.43 -28.56
C TYR A 679 -36.76 -2.50 -29.44
N ILE A 680 -37.12 -2.52 -30.72
CA ILE A 680 -36.69 -3.53 -31.69
C ILE A 680 -36.31 -2.83 -33.00
N CYS A 681 -35.08 -2.97 -33.49
CA CYS A 681 -34.68 -2.30 -34.74
C CYS A 681 -33.54 -2.97 -35.52
N GLN A 682 -33.13 -2.33 -36.63
CA GLN A 682 -31.96 -2.68 -37.44
C GLN A 682 -31.94 -4.14 -37.95
N GLY A 683 -33.10 -4.70 -38.30
CA GLY A 683 -33.19 -6.04 -38.88
C GLY A 683 -33.32 -7.19 -37.88
N ALA A 684 -33.46 -6.89 -36.58
CA ALA A 684 -33.72 -7.87 -35.52
C ALA A 684 -35.09 -8.57 -35.72
N LYS A 685 -35.18 -9.85 -35.35
CA LYS A 685 -36.41 -10.67 -35.49
C LYS A 685 -36.70 -11.52 -34.25
N PRO A 686 -36.80 -10.90 -33.06
CA PRO A 686 -37.15 -11.61 -31.83
C PRO A 686 -38.59 -12.16 -31.83
N ILE A 687 -38.83 -13.12 -30.94
CA ILE A 687 -40.17 -13.45 -30.45
C ILE A 687 -40.37 -12.68 -29.15
N VAL A 688 -41.44 -11.89 -29.07
CA VAL A 688 -41.76 -11.02 -27.94
C VAL A 688 -43.19 -11.34 -27.49
N SER A 689 -43.38 -12.06 -26.39
CA SER A 689 -44.72 -12.43 -25.91
C SER A 689 -44.97 -12.22 -24.42
N ASP A 690 -46.23 -11.96 -24.07
CA ASP A 690 -46.70 -11.93 -22.68
C ASP A 690 -46.00 -10.87 -21.78
N ASN A 691 -45.23 -9.95 -22.37
CA ASN A 691 -44.50 -8.92 -21.64
C ASN A 691 -45.44 -7.79 -21.21
N ARG A 692 -45.10 -7.10 -20.11
CA ARG A 692 -45.86 -6.00 -19.53
C ARG A 692 -45.07 -4.70 -19.64
N CYS A 693 -45.47 -3.83 -20.56
CA CYS A 693 -44.86 -2.52 -20.81
C CYS A 693 -45.73 -1.41 -20.20
N LEU A 694 -45.38 -0.98 -18.99
CA LEU A 694 -46.24 -0.16 -18.13
C LEU A 694 -45.63 1.23 -17.87
N GLN A 695 -46.37 2.31 -18.12
CA GLN A 695 -46.00 3.67 -17.68
C GLN A 695 -44.61 4.14 -18.15
N ASN A 696 -44.15 3.70 -19.32
CA ASN A 696 -42.86 4.14 -19.87
C ASN A 696 -42.99 5.51 -20.55
N GLY A 697 -41.90 6.27 -20.57
CA GLY A 697 -41.85 7.68 -20.98
C GLY A 697 -42.06 7.95 -22.47
N LEU A 698 -42.06 6.91 -23.31
CA LEU A 698 -42.46 6.94 -24.71
C LEU A 698 -43.49 5.83 -24.98
N CYS A 699 -43.20 4.86 -25.86
CA CYS A 699 -44.13 3.78 -26.22
C CYS A 699 -43.97 2.52 -25.36
N GLY A 700 -45.00 1.66 -25.33
CA GLY A 700 -44.91 0.35 -24.68
C GLY A 700 -43.93 -0.59 -25.41
N ILE A 701 -44.16 -0.81 -26.71
CA ILE A 701 -43.24 -1.49 -27.63
C ILE A 701 -43.04 -0.61 -28.87
N ASP A 702 -41.79 -0.45 -29.32
CA ASP A 702 -41.42 0.41 -30.46
C ASP A 702 -40.55 -0.39 -31.45
N ILE A 703 -40.98 -0.44 -32.72
CA ILE A 703 -40.48 -1.37 -33.74
C ILE A 703 -40.10 -0.57 -35.00
N GLN A 704 -38.81 -0.50 -35.33
CA GLN A 704 -38.31 0.41 -36.37
C GLN A 704 -37.36 -0.22 -37.39
N GLY A 705 -37.46 0.23 -38.63
CA GLY A 705 -36.44 0.04 -39.66
C GLY A 705 -36.68 -1.16 -40.58
N SER A 706 -36.24 -1.01 -41.83
CA SER A 706 -36.33 -2.05 -42.86
C SER A 706 -35.72 -3.37 -42.43
N GLY A 707 -36.43 -4.47 -42.70
CA GLY A 707 -36.01 -5.82 -42.38
C GLY A 707 -36.23 -6.25 -40.91
N THR A 708 -36.63 -5.33 -40.02
CA THR A 708 -37.06 -5.64 -38.65
C THR A 708 -38.42 -6.34 -38.70
N LYS A 709 -38.45 -7.64 -38.36
CA LYS A 709 -39.66 -8.49 -38.48
C LYS A 709 -39.89 -9.40 -37.26
N PRO A 710 -40.13 -8.82 -36.06
CA PRO A 710 -40.45 -9.61 -34.87
C PRO A 710 -41.86 -10.21 -34.92
N LYS A 711 -42.08 -11.27 -34.12
CA LYS A 711 -43.42 -11.69 -33.70
C LYS A 711 -43.72 -11.06 -32.33
N VAL A 712 -44.80 -10.29 -32.24
CA VAL A 712 -45.21 -9.56 -31.03
C VAL A 712 -46.61 -10.04 -30.63
N ASP A 713 -46.69 -10.93 -29.64
CA ASP A 713 -47.90 -11.72 -29.36
C ASP A 713 -48.35 -11.64 -27.89
N GLY A 714 -49.60 -11.29 -27.62
CA GLY A 714 -50.17 -11.34 -26.26
C GLY A 714 -49.61 -10.35 -25.22
N ASN A 715 -48.77 -9.38 -25.62
CA ASN A 715 -48.16 -8.41 -24.70
C ASN A 715 -49.20 -7.38 -24.20
N TYR A 716 -48.93 -6.82 -23.02
CA TYR A 716 -49.77 -5.80 -22.38
C TYR A 716 -49.05 -4.45 -22.26
N CYS A 717 -49.55 -3.44 -22.98
CA CYS A 717 -49.01 -2.09 -23.00
C CYS A 717 -50.01 -1.10 -22.38
N GLU A 718 -49.70 -0.57 -21.20
CA GLU A 718 -50.63 0.24 -20.39
C GLU A 718 -50.01 1.55 -19.90
N GLY A 719 -50.76 2.65 -20.07
CA GLY A 719 -50.44 3.95 -19.46
C GLY A 719 -49.12 4.59 -19.89
N ASN A 720 -48.54 4.17 -21.02
CA ASN A 720 -47.31 4.75 -21.56
C ASN A 720 -47.59 6.16 -22.12
N THR A 721 -46.59 7.04 -22.10
CA THR A 721 -46.74 8.48 -22.46
C THR A 721 -47.01 8.70 -23.96
N GLU A 722 -46.73 7.71 -24.79
CA GLU A 722 -47.09 7.71 -26.21
C GLU A 722 -48.02 6.56 -26.56
N CYS A 723 -47.63 5.67 -27.46
CA CYS A 723 -48.50 4.60 -27.96
C CYS A 723 -48.31 3.30 -27.17
N GLY A 724 -49.31 2.43 -27.18
CA GLY A 724 -49.14 1.05 -26.70
C GLY A 724 -48.08 0.30 -27.52
N ILE A 725 -48.26 0.27 -28.85
CA ILE A 725 -47.27 -0.22 -29.81
C ILE A 725 -47.06 0.82 -30.92
N TYR A 726 -45.81 1.01 -31.35
CA TYR A 726 -45.43 1.90 -32.45
C TYR A 726 -44.59 1.12 -33.49
N ILE A 727 -44.89 1.31 -34.77
CA ILE A 727 -44.30 0.58 -35.89
C ILE A 727 -43.94 1.59 -36.98
N SER A 728 -42.67 1.68 -37.38
CA SER A 728 -42.23 2.67 -38.38
C SER A 728 -41.01 2.29 -39.23
N LYS A 729 -40.74 3.13 -40.24
CA LYS A 729 -39.50 3.14 -41.05
C LYS A 729 -39.24 1.84 -41.82
N GLY A 730 -40.28 1.18 -42.32
CA GLY A 730 -40.16 -0.05 -43.10
C GLY A 730 -40.11 -1.34 -42.27
N ALA A 731 -40.51 -1.29 -40.99
CA ALA A 731 -40.66 -2.49 -40.18
C ALA A 731 -41.89 -3.31 -40.61
N GLU A 732 -41.76 -4.64 -40.63
CA GLU A 732 -42.83 -5.57 -41.04
C GLU A 732 -43.08 -6.65 -39.95
N PRO A 733 -43.46 -6.26 -38.72
CA PRO A 733 -43.81 -7.21 -37.66
C PRO A 733 -45.14 -7.92 -37.89
N THR A 734 -45.31 -9.07 -37.22
CA THR A 734 -46.64 -9.63 -36.92
C THR A 734 -47.00 -9.28 -35.48
N VAL A 735 -48.08 -8.53 -35.31
CA VAL A 735 -48.55 -7.99 -34.02
C VAL A 735 -49.93 -8.59 -33.72
N SER A 736 -49.98 -9.59 -32.85
CA SER A 736 -51.19 -10.39 -32.57
C SER A 736 -51.61 -10.43 -31.11
N ASN A 737 -52.93 -10.42 -30.85
CA ASN A 737 -53.50 -10.68 -29.51
C ASN A 737 -53.04 -9.73 -28.38
N ASN A 738 -52.33 -8.64 -28.68
CA ASN A 738 -51.81 -7.70 -27.68
C ASN A 738 -52.93 -6.82 -27.12
N LYS A 739 -52.75 -6.30 -25.90
CA LYS A 739 -53.67 -5.38 -25.23
C LYS A 739 -52.98 -4.02 -25.04
N CYS A 740 -53.49 -2.99 -25.70
CA CYS A 740 -52.97 -1.62 -25.68
C CYS A 740 -54.03 -0.69 -25.06
N ASP A 741 -54.04 -0.59 -23.72
CA ASP A 741 -55.10 0.09 -22.98
C ASP A 741 -54.58 1.34 -22.24
N GLY A 742 -55.33 2.45 -22.28
CA GLY A 742 -55.09 3.63 -21.46
C GLY A 742 -53.81 4.43 -21.73
N ASN A 743 -53.15 4.23 -22.88
CA ASN A 743 -51.93 4.97 -23.25
C ASN A 743 -52.27 6.43 -23.64
N LEU A 744 -51.30 7.35 -23.51
CA LEU A 744 -51.55 8.80 -23.65
C LEU A 744 -51.54 9.32 -25.09
N LYS A 745 -51.23 8.47 -26.08
CA LYS A 745 -51.56 8.68 -27.51
C LYS A 745 -52.44 7.53 -28.01
N HIS A 746 -51.95 6.70 -28.94
CA HIS A 746 -52.72 5.65 -29.59
C HIS A 746 -52.59 4.28 -28.90
N GLY A 747 -53.52 3.37 -29.20
CA GLY A 747 -53.31 1.94 -28.91
C GLY A 747 -52.17 1.37 -29.76
N ILE A 748 -52.28 1.49 -31.09
CA ILE A 748 -51.21 1.15 -32.05
C ILE A 748 -51.04 2.25 -33.10
N LEU A 749 -49.79 2.64 -33.39
CA LEU A 749 -49.42 3.57 -34.46
C LEU A 749 -48.58 2.87 -35.53
N ILE A 750 -48.93 3.10 -36.80
CA ILE A 750 -48.26 2.55 -37.98
C ILE A 750 -47.96 3.68 -38.97
N GLU A 751 -46.70 3.95 -39.28
CA GLU A 751 -46.32 5.04 -40.19
C GLU A 751 -45.10 4.74 -41.08
N GLY A 752 -45.05 5.42 -42.22
CA GLY A 752 -43.88 5.49 -43.07
C GLY A 752 -43.89 4.49 -44.23
N TYR A 753 -43.19 4.88 -45.30
CA TYR A 753 -43.12 4.13 -46.54
C TYR A 753 -42.55 2.72 -46.34
N GLY A 754 -43.29 1.70 -46.81
CA GLY A 754 -42.92 0.28 -46.68
C GLY A 754 -43.12 -0.32 -45.29
N THR A 755 -43.72 0.42 -44.34
CA THR A 755 -44.12 -0.13 -43.03
C THR A 755 -45.41 -0.92 -43.21
N ASP A 756 -45.30 -2.21 -43.55
CA ASP A 756 -46.42 -3.08 -43.93
C ASP A 756 -46.66 -4.25 -42.95
N PRO A 757 -46.99 -3.98 -41.66
CA PRO A 757 -47.22 -5.02 -40.65
C PRO A 757 -48.55 -5.76 -40.85
N ILE A 758 -48.62 -6.94 -40.21
CA ILE A 758 -49.87 -7.65 -39.95
C ILE A 758 -50.27 -7.36 -38.49
N VAL A 759 -51.35 -6.61 -38.30
CA VAL A 759 -51.87 -6.22 -36.98
C VAL A 759 -53.24 -6.87 -36.78
N SER A 760 -53.30 -7.94 -35.98
CA SER A 760 -54.52 -8.76 -35.86
C SER A 760 -54.94 -9.16 -34.45
N ASN A 761 -56.26 -9.26 -34.22
CA ASN A 761 -56.86 -9.69 -32.95
C ASN A 761 -56.43 -8.88 -31.70
N ASN A 762 -55.81 -7.70 -31.86
CA ASN A 762 -55.37 -6.88 -30.73
C ASN A 762 -56.55 -6.12 -30.13
N ARG A 763 -56.47 -5.84 -28.82
CA ARG A 763 -57.36 -4.92 -28.13
C ARG A 763 -56.69 -3.55 -28.01
N CYS A 764 -57.41 -2.48 -28.33
CA CYS A 764 -56.98 -1.09 -28.12
C CYS A 764 -58.10 -0.32 -27.41
N ALA A 765 -57.94 0.05 -26.13
CA ALA A 765 -59.05 0.66 -25.40
C ALA A 765 -58.70 1.79 -24.43
N GLY A 766 -59.60 2.78 -24.33
CA GLY A 766 -59.46 3.91 -23.39
C GLY A 766 -58.22 4.79 -23.60
N ASN A 767 -57.53 4.65 -24.73
CA ASN A 767 -56.36 5.46 -25.07
C ASN A 767 -56.78 6.92 -25.29
N LYS A 768 -55.87 7.88 -25.06
CA LYS A 768 -56.19 9.31 -25.12
C LYS A 768 -56.28 9.89 -26.53
N GLU A 769 -55.93 9.12 -27.54
CA GLU A 769 -56.24 9.41 -28.93
C GLU A 769 -56.93 8.21 -29.59
N ASN A 770 -56.56 7.85 -30.83
CA ASN A 770 -57.19 6.76 -31.59
C ASN A 770 -56.84 5.37 -31.04
N GLY A 771 -57.71 4.38 -31.26
CA GLY A 771 -57.39 2.98 -31.01
C GLY A 771 -56.23 2.48 -31.88
N ILE A 772 -56.35 2.64 -33.20
CA ILE A 772 -55.27 2.41 -34.18
C ILE A 772 -55.15 3.62 -35.10
N PHE A 773 -53.94 4.06 -35.43
CA PHE A 773 -53.67 5.06 -36.47
C PHE A 773 -52.71 4.51 -37.53
N VAL A 774 -53.07 4.65 -38.81
CA VAL A 774 -52.25 4.29 -39.97
C VAL A 774 -52.03 5.52 -40.87
N THR A 775 -50.78 5.85 -41.17
CA THR A 775 -50.42 7.02 -42.00
C THR A 775 -49.22 6.78 -42.91
N ASP A 776 -48.85 7.81 -43.67
CA ASP A 776 -47.54 7.97 -44.32
C ASP A 776 -47.16 6.84 -45.29
N SER A 777 -48.09 6.47 -46.18
CA SER A 777 -47.89 5.46 -47.24
C SER A 777 -47.73 4.01 -46.76
N SER A 778 -48.21 3.67 -45.56
CA SER A 778 -48.34 2.28 -45.12
C SER A 778 -49.43 1.50 -45.89
N GLY A 779 -49.17 0.22 -46.18
CA GLY A 779 -50.07 -0.78 -46.74
C GLY A 779 -50.53 -1.85 -45.75
N ALA A 780 -50.43 -1.59 -44.44
CA ALA A 780 -50.69 -2.56 -43.35
C ALA A 780 -52.00 -3.38 -43.47
N LEU A 781 -51.97 -4.63 -42.98
CA LEU A 781 -53.16 -5.45 -42.79
C LEU A 781 -53.65 -5.35 -41.34
N VAL A 782 -54.73 -4.60 -41.12
CA VAL A 782 -55.38 -4.40 -39.81
C VAL A 782 -56.64 -5.27 -39.75
N LYS A 783 -56.59 -6.39 -39.02
CA LYS A 783 -57.60 -7.46 -39.11
C LYS A 783 -58.14 -7.99 -37.78
N GLY A 784 -59.45 -7.92 -37.57
CA GLY A 784 -60.09 -8.55 -36.40
C GLY A 784 -59.77 -7.90 -35.04
N ASN A 785 -59.22 -6.69 -35.03
CA ASN A 785 -58.89 -5.96 -33.80
C ASN A 785 -60.17 -5.39 -33.14
N ASN A 786 -60.11 -5.14 -31.84
CA ASN A 786 -61.22 -4.68 -31.03
C ASN A 786 -60.87 -3.34 -30.36
N LEU A 787 -61.55 -2.27 -30.76
CA LEU A 787 -61.17 -0.87 -30.52
C LEU A 787 -62.27 -0.17 -29.72
N ILE A 788 -62.09 -0.08 -28.41
CA ILE A 788 -63.17 0.20 -27.44
C ILE A 788 -62.92 1.49 -26.66
N GLU A 789 -63.89 2.42 -26.65
CA GLU A 789 -63.92 3.58 -25.74
C GLU A 789 -62.66 4.48 -25.78
N ASN A 790 -61.95 4.51 -26.91
CA ASN A 790 -60.84 5.44 -27.10
C ASN A 790 -61.35 6.89 -27.21
N LEU A 791 -60.53 7.86 -26.81
CA LEU A 791 -60.95 9.26 -26.70
C LEU A 791 -61.08 9.98 -28.06
N HIS A 792 -60.42 9.48 -29.10
CA HIS A 792 -60.63 9.90 -30.48
C HIS A 792 -61.36 8.78 -31.27
N ARG A 793 -60.90 8.44 -32.49
CA ARG A 793 -61.54 7.41 -33.32
C ARG A 793 -61.19 5.99 -32.87
N GLY A 794 -61.97 5.00 -33.32
CA GLY A 794 -61.54 3.60 -33.31
C GLY A 794 -60.29 3.42 -34.20
N ILE A 795 -60.44 3.58 -35.51
CA ILE A 795 -59.32 3.58 -36.48
C ILE A 795 -59.23 4.96 -37.17
N LYS A 796 -58.03 5.54 -37.22
CA LYS A 796 -57.71 6.67 -38.11
C LYS A 796 -56.83 6.20 -39.28
N ILE A 797 -57.09 6.71 -40.48
CA ILE A 797 -56.31 6.45 -41.70
C ILE A 797 -56.10 7.76 -42.43
N GLU A 798 -54.84 8.13 -42.70
CA GLU A 798 -54.50 9.46 -43.25
C GLU A 798 -53.35 9.38 -44.27
N GLY A 799 -53.25 10.42 -45.10
CA GLY A 799 -52.10 10.64 -45.98
C GLY A 799 -52.20 10.01 -47.37
N VAL A 800 -51.53 10.66 -48.32
CA VAL A 800 -51.47 10.22 -49.73
C VAL A 800 -50.72 8.89 -49.81
N ASN A 801 -51.19 8.00 -50.69
CA ASN A 801 -50.68 6.64 -50.89
C ASN A 801 -50.83 5.65 -49.72
N THR A 802 -51.35 6.05 -48.56
CA THR A 802 -51.74 5.14 -47.47
C THR A 802 -52.88 4.24 -47.95
N LYS A 803 -52.64 2.92 -48.01
CA LYS A 803 -53.51 1.89 -48.63
C LYS A 803 -53.67 0.61 -47.77
N PRO A 804 -53.90 0.71 -46.44
CA PRO A 804 -54.07 -0.47 -45.61
C PRO A 804 -55.35 -1.24 -45.94
N THR A 805 -55.36 -2.54 -45.62
CA THR A 805 -56.56 -3.37 -45.62
C THR A 805 -57.10 -3.48 -44.20
N ILE A 806 -58.33 -3.01 -44.00
CA ILE A 806 -59.03 -2.93 -42.72
C ILE A 806 -60.18 -3.96 -42.75
N GLU A 807 -59.96 -5.15 -42.19
CA GLU A 807 -60.89 -6.29 -42.30
C GLU A 807 -61.44 -6.78 -40.95
N ARG A 808 -62.77 -6.91 -40.81
CA ARG A 808 -63.44 -7.52 -39.63
C ARG A 808 -63.12 -6.90 -38.27
N ASN A 809 -62.64 -5.65 -38.20
CA ASN A 809 -62.39 -4.96 -36.93
C ASN A 809 -63.71 -4.50 -36.28
N ARG A 810 -63.72 -4.36 -34.95
CA ARG A 810 -64.85 -3.83 -34.18
C ARG A 810 -64.46 -2.50 -33.52
N CYS A 811 -65.14 -1.42 -33.88
CA CYS A 811 -64.96 -0.09 -33.29
C CYS A 811 -66.21 0.25 -32.46
N GLU A 812 -66.07 0.32 -31.14
CA GLU A 812 -67.20 0.39 -30.21
C GLU A 812 -67.02 1.46 -29.12
N GLY A 813 -68.03 2.30 -28.88
CA GLY A 813 -68.02 3.25 -27.74
C GLY A 813 -66.99 4.39 -27.80
N ASN A 814 -66.24 4.54 -28.90
CA ASN A 814 -65.20 5.55 -29.06
C ASN A 814 -65.80 6.97 -29.09
N LYS A 815 -65.05 7.98 -28.63
CA LYS A 815 -65.59 9.33 -28.40
C LYS A 815 -65.58 10.25 -29.62
N GLU A 816 -65.17 9.72 -30.76
CA GLU A 816 -65.46 10.28 -32.09
C GLU A 816 -66.05 9.19 -33.02
N ASN A 817 -65.57 9.09 -34.27
CA ASN A 817 -66.02 8.12 -35.26
C ASN A 817 -65.49 6.69 -34.99
N GLY A 818 -66.18 5.68 -35.53
CA GLY A 818 -65.67 4.30 -35.54
C GLY A 818 -64.41 4.15 -36.40
N ILE A 819 -64.49 4.50 -37.68
CA ILE A 819 -63.34 4.57 -38.61
C ILE A 819 -63.34 5.94 -39.30
N HIS A 820 -62.19 6.63 -39.36
CA HIS A 820 -62.03 7.90 -40.08
C HIS A 820 -60.93 7.78 -41.15
N ILE A 821 -61.22 8.27 -42.35
CA ILE A 821 -60.39 8.14 -43.55
C ILE A 821 -60.22 9.51 -44.21
N SER A 822 -58.99 9.99 -44.36
CA SER A 822 -58.72 11.34 -44.85
C SER A 822 -57.39 11.50 -45.61
N GLY A 823 -57.09 12.72 -46.04
CA GLY A 823 -55.75 13.11 -46.53
C GLY A 823 -55.29 12.46 -47.83
N GLY A 824 -56.21 11.97 -48.68
CA GLY A 824 -55.86 11.27 -49.92
C GLY A 824 -55.64 9.76 -49.79
N ALA A 825 -55.96 9.18 -48.62
CA ALA A 825 -55.84 7.75 -48.37
C ALA A 825 -56.82 6.92 -49.23
N ARG A 826 -56.41 5.68 -49.55
CA ARG A 826 -57.18 4.73 -50.37
C ARG A 826 -57.18 3.30 -49.80
N PRO A 827 -57.62 3.10 -48.53
CA PRO A 827 -57.72 1.78 -47.92
C PRO A 827 -58.85 0.93 -48.50
N VAL A 828 -58.79 -0.37 -48.24
CA VAL A 828 -59.93 -1.29 -48.39
C VAL A 828 -60.52 -1.55 -47.01
N VAL A 829 -61.78 -1.15 -46.78
CA VAL A 829 -62.47 -1.22 -45.50
C VAL A 829 -63.65 -2.19 -45.63
N ILE A 830 -63.47 -3.41 -45.15
CA ILE A 830 -64.38 -4.53 -45.43
C ILE A 830 -64.82 -5.31 -44.18
N LYS A 831 -66.14 -5.55 -44.06
CA LYS A 831 -66.76 -6.39 -43.00
C LYS A 831 -66.49 -5.92 -41.55
N ASN A 832 -66.15 -4.65 -41.34
CA ASN A 832 -65.96 -4.07 -40.02
C ASN A 832 -67.31 -3.75 -39.35
N ILE A 833 -67.32 -3.65 -38.02
CA ILE A 833 -68.49 -3.29 -37.22
C ILE A 833 -68.17 -2.01 -36.46
N CYS A 834 -68.89 -0.93 -36.73
CA CYS A 834 -68.77 0.37 -36.07
C CYS A 834 -70.06 0.65 -35.30
N ILE A 835 -70.04 0.45 -33.99
CA ILE A 835 -71.24 0.40 -33.15
C ILE A 835 -71.17 1.34 -31.95
N ARG A 836 -72.23 2.14 -31.70
CA ARG A 836 -72.32 3.04 -30.53
C ARG A 836 -71.12 3.98 -30.36
N ASN A 837 -70.52 4.46 -31.45
CA ASN A 837 -69.50 5.52 -31.39
C ASN A 837 -70.18 6.89 -31.26
N ASN A 838 -69.48 7.89 -30.73
CA ASN A 838 -70.03 9.23 -30.46
C ASN A 838 -70.25 10.09 -31.71
N TYR A 839 -69.61 9.74 -32.84
CA TYR A 839 -69.90 10.28 -34.18
C TYR A 839 -70.02 9.11 -35.17
N SER A 840 -69.82 9.37 -36.46
CA SER A 840 -70.14 8.46 -37.57
C SER A 840 -69.53 7.06 -37.43
N GLY A 841 -70.23 6.03 -37.89
CA GLY A 841 -69.68 4.67 -37.94
C GLY A 841 -68.43 4.60 -38.81
N ILE A 842 -68.54 5.11 -40.05
CA ILE A 842 -67.39 5.35 -40.95
C ILE A 842 -67.47 6.80 -41.46
N ASP A 843 -66.35 7.50 -41.44
CA ASP A 843 -66.21 8.93 -41.76
C ASP A 843 -65.13 9.14 -42.82
N ILE A 844 -65.45 9.82 -43.92
CA ILE A 844 -64.63 9.84 -45.14
C ILE A 844 -64.53 11.26 -45.71
N GLY A 845 -63.37 11.90 -45.54
CA GLY A 845 -63.18 13.32 -45.84
C GLY A 845 -62.01 13.66 -46.76
N GLY A 846 -62.16 14.74 -47.51
CA GLY A 846 -61.04 15.44 -48.15
C GLY A 846 -60.70 14.98 -49.58
N THR A 847 -60.23 15.95 -50.38
CA THR A 847 -59.93 15.79 -51.81
C THR A 847 -59.00 14.62 -52.10
N GLY A 848 -59.45 13.71 -52.97
CA GLY A 848 -58.63 12.58 -53.44
C GLY A 848 -58.59 11.36 -52.52
N THR A 849 -59.20 11.45 -51.33
CA THR A 849 -59.54 10.30 -50.48
C THR A 849 -60.53 9.42 -51.23
N SER A 850 -60.18 8.15 -51.46
CA SER A 850 -60.97 7.24 -52.30
C SER A 850 -60.82 5.79 -51.84
N PRO A 851 -61.45 5.41 -50.71
CA PRO A 851 -61.46 4.05 -50.20
C PRO A 851 -62.51 3.16 -50.89
N ILE A 852 -62.30 1.85 -50.80
CA ILE A 852 -63.33 0.84 -51.06
C ILE A 852 -63.96 0.49 -49.71
N VAL A 853 -65.27 0.66 -49.55
CA VAL A 853 -66.01 0.49 -48.29
C VAL A 853 -67.12 -0.54 -48.49
N GLU A 854 -66.88 -1.78 -48.09
CA GLU A 854 -67.73 -2.92 -48.45
C GLU A 854 -68.23 -3.77 -47.27
N ASN A 855 -69.54 -4.08 -47.28
CA ASN A 855 -70.15 -5.04 -46.35
C ASN A 855 -69.93 -4.73 -44.85
N ASN A 856 -69.68 -3.46 -44.49
CA ASN A 856 -69.52 -3.03 -43.09
C ASN A 856 -70.88 -2.82 -42.43
N ARG A 857 -70.91 -2.85 -41.09
CA ARG A 857 -72.09 -2.56 -40.26
C ARG A 857 -71.86 -1.31 -39.44
N CYS A 858 -72.69 -0.28 -39.62
CA CYS A 858 -72.63 0.98 -38.89
C CYS A 858 -73.94 1.16 -38.10
N GLU A 859 -73.88 0.86 -36.80
CA GLU A 859 -75.08 0.59 -35.99
C GLU A 859 -75.12 1.44 -34.72
N GLU A 860 -76.27 2.02 -34.38
CA GLU A 860 -76.48 2.73 -33.09
C GLU A 860 -75.48 3.88 -32.81
N ASN A 861 -74.86 4.46 -33.84
CA ASN A 861 -73.89 5.55 -33.65
C ASN A 861 -74.59 6.88 -33.36
N ILE A 862 -74.00 7.67 -32.48
CA ILE A 862 -74.58 8.83 -31.80
C ILE A 862 -74.22 10.12 -32.56
N ASP A 863 -75.05 11.15 -32.44
CA ASP A 863 -74.86 12.51 -32.99
C ASP A 863 -74.52 12.60 -34.50
N SER A 864 -74.54 11.51 -35.26
CA SER A 864 -74.11 11.46 -36.67
C SER A 864 -74.71 10.28 -37.44
N SER A 865 -74.35 10.17 -38.72
CA SER A 865 -74.83 9.16 -39.66
C SER A 865 -74.00 7.87 -39.63
N GLY A 866 -74.58 6.76 -40.09
CA GLY A 866 -73.86 5.48 -40.18
C GLY A 866 -72.58 5.56 -41.02
N ILE A 867 -72.67 6.14 -42.22
CA ILE A 867 -71.50 6.52 -43.03
C ILE A 867 -71.62 8.01 -43.42
N TYR A 868 -70.54 8.77 -43.28
CA TYR A 868 -70.47 10.17 -43.70
C TYR A 868 -69.34 10.40 -44.72
N ILE A 869 -69.63 11.15 -45.78
CA ILE A 869 -68.76 11.38 -46.94
C ILE A 869 -68.77 12.87 -47.31
N TYR A 870 -67.62 13.54 -47.30
CA TYR A 870 -67.57 15.01 -47.41
C TYR A 870 -66.25 15.57 -47.96
N HIS A 871 -66.22 16.89 -48.21
CA HIS A 871 -65.04 17.65 -48.66
C HIS A 871 -64.28 17.05 -49.87
N GLY A 872 -64.97 16.54 -50.90
CA GLY A 872 -64.33 16.05 -52.12
C GLY A 872 -63.76 14.62 -52.04
N ALA A 873 -64.19 13.84 -51.05
CA ALA A 873 -63.91 12.41 -50.98
C ALA A 873 -64.76 11.62 -51.99
N ASN A 874 -64.15 10.66 -52.67
CA ASN A 874 -64.77 9.85 -53.73
C ASN A 874 -64.63 8.33 -53.48
N PRO A 875 -65.23 7.80 -52.40
CA PRO A 875 -65.27 6.36 -52.11
C PRO A 875 -66.18 5.55 -53.06
N SER A 876 -65.96 4.24 -53.08
CA SER A 876 -66.95 3.24 -53.52
C SER A 876 -67.55 2.56 -52.29
N VAL A 877 -68.84 2.77 -52.04
CA VAL A 877 -69.57 2.33 -50.83
C VAL A 877 -70.62 1.29 -51.25
N GLN A 878 -70.34 0.01 -51.00
CA GLN A 878 -71.17 -1.11 -51.49
C GLN A 878 -71.56 -2.15 -50.43
N GLY A 879 -72.86 -2.47 -50.35
CA GLY A 879 -73.36 -3.59 -49.53
C GLY A 879 -73.30 -3.38 -48.01
N ASN A 880 -73.09 -2.14 -47.54
CA ASN A 880 -73.01 -1.81 -46.12
C ASN A 880 -74.41 -1.75 -45.49
N ILE A 881 -74.50 -2.03 -44.19
CA ILE A 881 -75.73 -1.90 -43.38
C ILE A 881 -75.54 -0.71 -42.44
N CYS A 882 -76.42 0.27 -42.51
CA CYS A 882 -76.43 1.47 -41.67
C CYS A 882 -77.75 1.54 -40.92
N SER A 883 -77.75 1.20 -39.62
CA SER A 883 -78.99 1.03 -38.86
C SER A 883 -79.01 1.73 -37.51
N GLN A 884 -80.19 2.23 -37.11
CA GLN A 884 -80.44 2.82 -35.78
C GLN A 884 -79.50 3.98 -35.39
N ASN A 885 -78.85 4.64 -36.35
CA ASN A 885 -77.97 5.78 -36.08
C ASN A 885 -78.79 7.05 -35.78
N ASP A 886 -78.17 7.99 -35.06
CA ASP A 886 -78.83 9.22 -34.58
C ASP A 886 -79.17 10.23 -35.66
N LYS A 887 -78.50 10.17 -36.82
CA LYS A 887 -78.86 10.93 -38.02
C LYS A 887 -79.30 10.00 -39.14
N HIS A 888 -78.59 10.01 -40.27
CA HIS A 888 -78.95 9.25 -41.45
C HIS A 888 -78.26 7.88 -41.49
N GLY A 889 -78.72 6.99 -42.37
CA GLY A 889 -77.94 5.80 -42.75
C GLY A 889 -76.63 6.20 -43.43
N ILE A 890 -76.70 6.97 -44.52
CA ILE A 890 -75.55 7.51 -45.24
C ILE A 890 -75.75 9.01 -45.52
N SER A 891 -74.71 9.83 -45.34
CA SER A 891 -74.72 11.27 -45.67
C SER A 891 -73.60 11.64 -46.63
N VAL A 892 -73.92 12.48 -47.63
CA VAL A 892 -72.99 12.95 -48.67
C VAL A 892 -73.05 14.46 -48.76
N GLY A 893 -71.96 15.16 -48.43
CA GLY A 893 -71.87 16.62 -48.43
C GLY A 893 -70.81 17.18 -49.36
N ASP A 894 -70.95 18.47 -49.69
CA ASP A 894 -69.99 19.34 -50.39
C ASP A 894 -69.78 19.15 -51.90
N PHE A 895 -69.35 20.24 -52.53
CA PHE A 895 -68.92 20.29 -53.92
C PHE A 895 -67.68 19.42 -54.18
N GLY A 896 -67.72 18.62 -55.24
CA GLY A 896 -66.64 17.70 -55.63
C GLY A 896 -66.70 16.33 -54.96
N THR A 897 -67.68 16.11 -54.06
CA THR A 897 -68.00 14.81 -53.47
C THR A 897 -68.96 14.06 -54.41
N GLU A 898 -68.42 13.11 -55.17
CA GLU A 898 -69.09 12.35 -56.24
C GLU A 898 -68.93 10.81 -56.06
N PRO A 899 -69.27 10.22 -54.89
CA PRO A 899 -69.06 8.80 -54.60
C PRO A 899 -70.03 7.86 -55.33
N LEU A 900 -69.66 6.58 -55.42
CA LEU A 900 -70.59 5.50 -55.77
C LEU A 900 -71.21 4.91 -54.50
N ILE A 901 -72.54 4.94 -54.39
CA ILE A 901 -73.30 4.40 -53.25
C ILE A 901 -74.27 3.36 -53.80
N LYS A 902 -73.98 2.08 -53.55
CA LYS A 902 -74.63 0.97 -54.24
C LYS A 902 -74.98 -0.22 -53.34
N ASN A 903 -76.17 -0.81 -53.52
CA ASN A 903 -76.60 -2.01 -52.78
C ASN A 903 -76.54 -1.88 -51.23
N ASN A 904 -76.49 -0.68 -50.66
CA ASN A 904 -76.45 -0.50 -49.19
C ASN A 904 -77.86 -0.57 -48.59
N ARG A 905 -77.95 -0.93 -47.31
CA ARG A 905 -79.20 -1.05 -46.56
C ARG A 905 -79.22 -0.01 -45.42
N CYS A 906 -80.16 0.92 -45.47
CA CYS A 906 -80.28 2.02 -44.50
C CYS A 906 -81.61 1.90 -43.76
N GLU A 907 -81.61 1.48 -42.49
CA GLU A 907 -82.84 1.16 -41.76
C GLU A 907 -82.95 1.79 -40.37
N ARG A 908 -84.16 2.18 -39.97
CA ARG A 908 -84.46 2.59 -38.57
C ARG A 908 -83.59 3.73 -38.02
N ASN A 909 -82.97 4.53 -38.89
CA ASN A 909 -82.17 5.69 -38.46
C ASN A 909 -83.12 6.84 -38.04
N LYS A 910 -82.69 7.67 -37.09
CA LYS A 910 -83.55 8.68 -36.44
C LYS A 910 -83.84 9.92 -37.28
N GLU A 911 -83.08 10.12 -38.37
CA GLU A 911 -83.41 11.06 -39.44
C GLU A 911 -83.76 10.24 -40.72
N GLY A 912 -82.95 10.31 -41.78
CA GLY A 912 -83.25 9.66 -43.07
C GLY A 912 -82.41 8.41 -43.43
N GLY A 913 -82.73 7.74 -44.53
CA GLY A 913 -81.94 6.64 -45.08
C GLY A 913 -80.65 7.13 -45.72
N ILE A 914 -80.76 7.97 -46.77
CA ILE A 914 -79.62 8.61 -47.45
C ILE A 914 -79.88 10.12 -47.60
N LEU A 915 -78.96 10.98 -47.14
CA LEU A 915 -78.99 12.43 -47.39
C LEU A 915 -77.87 12.86 -48.37
N ILE A 916 -78.20 13.73 -49.31
CA ILE A 916 -77.27 14.34 -50.28
C ILE A 916 -77.37 15.87 -50.20
N TYR A 917 -76.29 16.58 -49.91
CA TYR A 917 -76.39 18.04 -49.67
C TYR A 917 -75.18 18.87 -50.12
N SER A 918 -75.38 20.18 -50.19
CA SER A 918 -74.35 21.20 -50.46
C SER A 918 -73.53 20.93 -51.74
N LYS A 919 -74.22 20.72 -52.86
CA LYS A 919 -73.64 20.56 -54.22
C LYS A 919 -72.91 19.24 -54.49
N ALA A 920 -73.03 18.25 -53.59
CA ALA A 920 -72.60 16.87 -53.84
C ALA A 920 -73.31 16.25 -55.06
N ARG A 921 -72.67 15.27 -55.71
CA ARG A 921 -73.18 14.57 -56.92
C ARG A 921 -72.92 13.05 -56.91
N PRO A 922 -73.38 12.32 -55.88
CA PRO A 922 -73.18 10.88 -55.81
C PRO A 922 -73.95 10.13 -56.90
N THR A 923 -73.42 8.96 -57.28
CA THR A 923 -74.18 7.93 -58.01
C THR A 923 -74.82 7.00 -56.99
N VAL A 924 -76.15 7.08 -56.83
CA VAL A 924 -76.91 6.34 -55.80
C VAL A 924 -77.86 5.34 -56.47
N VAL A 925 -77.56 4.05 -56.37
CA VAL A 925 -78.23 2.98 -57.15
C VAL A 925 -78.37 1.65 -56.39
N LYS A 926 -79.56 1.04 -56.45
CA LYS A 926 -79.93 -0.25 -55.83
C LYS A 926 -79.78 -0.33 -54.32
N ASN A 927 -79.76 0.81 -53.62
CA ASN A 927 -79.81 0.86 -52.17
C ASN A 927 -81.25 0.58 -51.69
N TYR A 928 -81.38 0.08 -50.47
CA TYR A 928 -82.66 -0.18 -49.80
C TYR A 928 -82.77 0.66 -48.54
N CYS A 929 -83.70 1.62 -48.51
CA CYS A 929 -83.89 2.52 -47.37
C CYS A 929 -85.31 2.34 -46.83
N PHE A 930 -85.45 1.87 -45.59
CA PHE A 930 -86.77 1.57 -45.04
C PHE A 930 -86.89 1.76 -43.52
N ASN A 931 -88.11 2.08 -43.05
CA ASN A 931 -88.39 2.38 -41.64
C ASN A 931 -87.51 3.51 -41.03
N ASN A 932 -86.98 4.45 -41.82
CA ASN A 932 -86.29 5.64 -41.30
C ASN A 932 -87.31 6.72 -40.93
N VAL A 933 -87.03 7.49 -39.88
CA VAL A 933 -88.02 8.39 -39.24
C VAL A 933 -88.44 9.55 -40.12
N GLU A 934 -87.51 10.14 -40.90
CA GLU A 934 -87.81 11.25 -41.80
C GLU A 934 -88.06 10.80 -43.24
N PHE A 935 -87.06 10.22 -43.91
CA PHE A 935 -87.17 9.92 -45.35
C PHE A 935 -86.32 8.75 -45.81
N GLY A 936 -86.64 8.18 -46.97
CA GLY A 936 -85.82 7.15 -47.62
C GLY A 936 -84.55 7.75 -48.22
N LEU A 937 -84.71 8.72 -49.13
CA LEU A 937 -83.61 9.47 -49.77
C LEU A 937 -83.99 10.95 -49.91
N GLY A 938 -83.22 11.84 -49.27
CA GLY A 938 -83.41 13.29 -49.30
C GLY A 938 -82.25 14.02 -49.97
N PHE A 939 -82.51 15.13 -50.66
CA PHE A 939 -81.46 15.96 -51.26
C PHE A 939 -81.75 17.47 -51.27
N THR A 940 -80.70 18.31 -51.20
CA THR A 940 -80.86 19.78 -51.25
C THR A 940 -80.87 20.31 -52.69
N GLU A 941 -81.57 21.44 -52.94
CA GLU A 941 -81.77 22.02 -54.28
C GLU A 941 -80.48 22.33 -55.07
N ASP A 942 -79.36 22.55 -54.38
CA ASP A 942 -78.07 22.88 -54.99
C ASP A 942 -77.24 21.65 -55.41
N CYS A 943 -77.67 20.44 -55.03
CA CYS A 943 -77.12 19.17 -55.52
C CYS A 943 -77.51 18.90 -56.98
N LYS A 944 -76.70 18.10 -57.67
CA LYS A 944 -76.95 17.76 -59.08
C LYS A 944 -76.89 16.26 -59.31
N MET A 945 -78.01 15.71 -59.78
CA MET A 945 -78.14 14.32 -60.21
C MET A 945 -77.25 14.07 -61.45
N PRO A 946 -76.45 12.98 -61.48
CA PRO A 946 -75.76 12.57 -62.70
C PRO A 946 -76.77 12.20 -63.81
N ALA A 947 -76.48 12.54 -65.06
CA ALA A 947 -77.42 12.46 -66.18
C ALA A 947 -78.03 11.05 -66.44
N ASN A 948 -77.38 9.99 -65.95
CA ASN A 948 -77.82 8.59 -66.09
C ASN A 948 -78.16 7.93 -64.73
N ASN A 949 -78.49 8.70 -63.68
CA ASN A 949 -78.85 8.16 -62.36
C ASN A 949 -80.08 8.86 -61.77
N HIS A 950 -81.17 8.09 -61.64
CA HIS A 950 -82.46 8.55 -61.13
C HIS A 950 -82.61 8.15 -59.67
N TRP A 951 -82.10 8.97 -58.74
CA TRP A 951 -82.08 8.67 -57.29
C TRP A 951 -83.38 8.05 -56.72
N GLY A 952 -84.56 8.55 -57.08
CA GLY A 952 -85.86 8.01 -56.63
C GLY A 952 -86.40 6.78 -57.38
N LYS A 953 -85.80 6.36 -58.51
CA LYS A 953 -86.22 5.18 -59.29
C LYS A 953 -85.20 4.04 -59.27
N ASP A 954 -83.93 4.38 -59.09
CA ASP A 954 -82.83 3.42 -59.12
C ASP A 954 -82.66 2.69 -57.77
N ASN A 955 -83.40 3.07 -56.72
CA ASN A 955 -83.31 2.56 -55.36
C ASN A 955 -84.68 2.09 -54.85
N ILE A 956 -84.70 1.24 -53.82
CA ILE A 956 -85.93 0.78 -53.15
C ILE A 956 -86.10 1.60 -51.86
N LEU A 957 -87.25 2.25 -51.74
CA LEU A 957 -87.60 3.17 -50.66
C LEU A 957 -89.00 2.75 -50.18
N GLU A 958 -89.12 2.29 -48.94
CA GLU A 958 -90.33 1.67 -48.39
C GLU A 958 -90.53 2.05 -46.91
N ASP A 959 -91.76 2.28 -46.45
CA ASP A 959 -92.10 2.52 -45.04
C ASP A 959 -91.27 3.61 -44.32
N ASN A 960 -90.83 4.67 -45.02
CA ASN A 960 -90.15 5.82 -44.38
C ASN A 960 -91.17 6.90 -43.97
N GLY A 961 -90.87 7.66 -42.92
CA GLY A 961 -91.90 8.38 -42.14
C GLY A 961 -92.60 9.58 -42.79
N ILE A 962 -91.87 10.57 -43.32
CA ILE A 962 -92.44 11.79 -43.91
C ILE A 962 -92.67 11.59 -45.41
N GLU A 963 -91.61 11.25 -46.15
CA GLU A 963 -91.66 10.93 -47.59
C GLU A 963 -90.52 9.96 -47.96
N ASP A 964 -90.76 9.03 -48.89
CA ASP A 964 -89.69 8.14 -49.36
C ASP A 964 -88.59 8.89 -50.14
N PHE A 965 -88.95 9.94 -50.90
CA PHE A 965 -88.01 10.69 -51.75
C PHE A 965 -88.33 12.19 -51.76
N ILE A 966 -87.48 13.02 -51.16
CA ILE A 966 -87.80 14.42 -50.80
C ILE A 966 -86.71 15.44 -51.19
N ILE A 967 -87.13 16.66 -51.55
CA ILE A 967 -86.25 17.84 -51.63
C ILE A 967 -86.17 18.50 -50.25
N VAL A 968 -84.99 18.44 -49.62
CA VAL A 968 -84.74 18.97 -48.28
C VAL A 968 -84.45 20.47 -48.36
N ALA A 969 -85.42 21.29 -47.98
CA ALA A 969 -85.28 22.74 -47.92
C ALA A 969 -84.31 23.17 -46.79
N ILE A 970 -83.15 23.71 -47.15
CA ILE A 970 -82.18 24.25 -46.18
C ILE A 970 -82.75 25.52 -45.54
N LYS A 971 -83.42 25.38 -44.38
CA LYS A 971 -83.81 26.53 -43.53
C LYS A 971 -82.57 27.18 -42.94
N SER A 972 -82.01 28.16 -43.65
CA SER A 972 -80.93 29.00 -43.14
C SER A 972 -81.41 29.79 -41.91
N LYS A 973 -80.86 29.47 -40.74
CA LYS A 973 -81.10 30.21 -39.49
C LYS A 973 -80.38 31.58 -39.52
N ASN A 974 -80.82 32.48 -40.41
CA ASN A 974 -80.79 33.94 -40.22
C ASN A 974 -81.37 34.71 -41.43
N LYS A 975 -82.71 34.71 -41.58
CA LYS A 975 -83.52 35.93 -41.39
C LYS A 975 -85.03 35.61 -41.32
N SER A 976 -85.80 36.61 -40.93
CA SER A 976 -87.24 36.53 -40.68
C SER A 976 -88.08 36.45 -41.95
N ILE A 977 -89.20 35.72 -41.84
CA ILE A 977 -90.55 36.08 -42.31
C ILE A 977 -90.59 37.24 -43.34
N GLU A 978 -90.82 36.92 -44.61
CA GLU A 978 -92.17 36.85 -45.20
C GLU A 978 -92.25 35.65 -46.18
#